data_AF-A0A231RG20-F1
#
_entry.id   AF-A0A231RG20-F1
#
_cell.length_a   1.000
_cell.length_b   1.000
_cell.length_c   1.000
_cell.angle_alpha   90.00
_cell.angle_beta   90.00
_cell.angle_gamma   90.00
#
_symmetry.space_group_name_H-M   'P 1'
#
loop_
_entity.id
_entity.type
_entity.pdbx_description
1 polymer ?
#
loop_
_entity_poly.entity_id
_entity_poly.type
_entity_poly.pdbx_seq_one_letter_code
_entity_poly.pdbx_strand_id
1 'polypeptide(L)'
;MTTNLLAGIPEELARFTQLPNEEGHNAVWDFVRAPDGRFYVSVCGENEKPLTALLYEYDPATGELRLIFDVAKIWIVDDRQMPPSKIHTSIDFMPDGRLIMATHNTAPASGHRQWMFEQHYEHPWEGYPGSILMIVDPDTNAAEIKGIPVPRESIYGGMLGNDPRFYYFLGYMRGHFYRIDLETNEVKDYGKVSEFSSCRLVKDAKGRLYGSSYSGGFWRYDPEKDEIEDLKLRFLPPSGTKHRRQFIFALHTPRNTLLLVGNMDGEVIELDPETLEATRHGSILPADVPSVNGYGIGGFAADGHFVLYYGLKTHDEYCPIRLVRWDLLGGGRPENLGLITWGGKDSQYICEMIFDDRGLLHMVDVCGEFSPYILAVDVGKLEPPGADAPDAKLRPYFEPDYNGVGSAAFMHIEAKETSTLPLHQTMDWKDTAVCHLHVSGCKLYTLGGRGSIVATESEFGEDRPSRIRTLYEGGGPASCIPFGVGRAAVLTTNGHILLVDPIGGGAEQWAGDEEPKLTRLHAATVDGSLLGSDGEGAVYHIGRGGRFRQLKGLQVEPNDGILLPLDDDRLLLSGENDELLVYSLAGERAETLAVKAASIRGRMFKALLTGGTVLADGTIVAGTMDGLLFTLTPDLRQRTVYGRLYASGQLRDFVRIGDGEAIGIYGGEQEAGHVFYFSRDRGFVDLGRPRMIKDNRELNSLSTEFGSIHHISRLAYERGDDTLYVGSAELYGCVIRYRGVSFP
;
A
#
# COMPACT_ATOMS: atom_id res chain seq x y z
N MET A 1 -13.70 0.32 43.69
CA MET A 1 -12.63 0.98 44.49
C MET A 1 -11.97 1.99 43.57
N THR A 2 -11.52 3.13 44.07
CA THR A 2 -10.76 4.08 43.25
C THR A 2 -9.39 3.50 42.97
N THR A 3 -9.05 3.25 41.70
CA THR A 3 -7.72 2.75 41.32
C THR A 3 -6.72 3.91 41.25
N ASN A 4 -5.46 3.66 41.60
CA ASN A 4 -4.40 4.62 41.27
C ASN A 4 -3.89 4.35 39.84
N LEU A 5 -4.26 5.22 38.90
CA LEU A 5 -3.87 5.12 37.50
C LEU A 5 -2.39 5.45 37.23
N LEU A 6 -1.68 6.01 38.21
CA LEU A 6 -0.26 6.37 38.15
C LEU A 6 0.65 5.32 38.79
N ALA A 7 0.08 4.28 39.42
CA ALA A 7 0.87 3.22 40.03
C ALA A 7 1.56 2.37 38.95
N GLY A 8 2.84 2.09 39.14
CA GLY A 8 3.60 1.17 38.29
C GLY A 8 3.41 -0.28 38.72
N ILE A 9 3.72 -1.22 37.82
CA ILE A 9 3.88 -2.63 38.18
C ILE A 9 4.96 -2.76 39.28
N PRO A 10 4.69 -3.46 40.39
CA PRO A 10 5.68 -3.64 41.46
C PRO A 10 6.93 -4.38 40.95
N GLU A 11 8.11 -3.79 41.16
CA GLU A 11 9.38 -4.33 40.65
C GLU A 11 9.72 -5.70 41.26
N GLU A 12 9.24 -6.01 42.46
CA GLU A 12 9.42 -7.32 43.10
C GLU A 12 8.69 -8.47 42.39
N LEU A 13 7.73 -8.14 41.51
CA LEU A 13 7.00 -9.10 40.68
C LEU A 13 7.54 -9.16 39.24
N ALA A 14 8.58 -8.38 38.94
CA ALA A 14 9.11 -8.21 37.60
C ALA A 14 10.61 -8.49 37.50
N ARG A 15 11.07 -8.83 36.30
CA ARG A 15 12.49 -8.95 35.95
C ARG A 15 12.78 -8.16 34.67
N PHE A 16 13.75 -7.27 34.76
CA PHE A 16 14.21 -6.45 33.64
C PHE A 16 15.43 -7.06 32.95
N THR A 17 15.39 -7.13 31.62
CA THR A 17 16.51 -7.54 30.77
C THR A 17 16.76 -6.45 29.72
N GLN A 18 17.91 -5.78 29.78
CA GLN A 18 18.31 -4.82 28.75
C GLN A 18 18.68 -5.59 27.48
N LEU A 19 18.11 -5.22 26.33
CA LEU A 19 18.55 -5.75 25.05
C LEU A 19 19.74 -4.92 24.51
N PRO A 20 20.64 -5.53 23.71
CA PRO A 20 21.83 -4.87 23.18
C PRO A 20 21.50 -3.59 22.41
N ASN A 21 22.14 -2.49 22.81
CA ASN A 21 21.99 -1.16 22.19
C ASN A 21 23.31 -0.38 22.12
N GLU A 22 24.44 -1.04 22.35
CA GLU A 22 25.78 -0.44 22.44
C GLU A 22 26.20 0.25 21.14
N GLU A 23 25.77 -0.28 19.99
CA GLU A 23 26.00 0.28 18.65
C GLU A 23 24.91 1.27 18.22
N GLY A 24 23.91 1.50 19.06
CA GLY A 24 22.80 2.42 18.81
C GLY A 24 21.51 1.77 18.31
N HIS A 25 21.41 0.44 18.25
CA HIS A 25 20.14 -0.26 18.03
C HIS A 25 19.12 0.15 19.10
N ASN A 26 17.92 0.52 18.67
CA ASN A 26 16.95 1.23 19.51
C ASN A 26 15.56 0.59 19.51
N ALA A 27 15.35 -0.48 18.75
CA ALA A 27 14.01 -1.04 18.57
C ALA A 27 13.98 -2.57 18.46
N VAL A 28 12.79 -3.15 18.64
CA VAL A 28 12.45 -4.56 18.41
C VAL A 28 11.03 -4.64 17.86
N TRP A 29 10.82 -5.47 16.85
CA TRP A 29 9.50 -5.65 16.24
C TRP A 29 9.15 -7.11 15.95
N ASP A 30 9.94 -8.04 16.48
CA ASP A 30 9.64 -9.46 16.42
C ASP A 30 10.25 -10.17 17.63
N PHE A 31 9.39 -10.90 18.34
CA PHE A 31 9.73 -11.72 19.49
C PHE A 31 8.82 -12.94 19.47
N VAL A 32 9.42 -14.11 19.36
CA VAL A 32 8.68 -15.37 19.18
C VAL A 32 9.18 -16.43 20.13
N ARG A 33 8.27 -17.36 20.45
CA ARG A 33 8.58 -18.57 21.17
C ARG A 33 8.41 -19.77 20.24
N ALA A 34 9.49 -20.52 20.04
CA ALA A 34 9.49 -21.72 19.24
C ALA A 34 8.68 -22.85 19.89
N PRO A 35 8.21 -23.83 19.09
CA PRO A 35 7.51 -25.00 19.62
C PRO A 35 8.30 -25.82 20.65
N ASP A 36 9.63 -25.75 20.63
CA ASP A 36 10.53 -26.40 21.60
C ASP A 36 10.74 -25.58 22.89
N GLY A 37 10.12 -24.40 22.98
CA GLY A 37 10.17 -23.52 24.15
C GLY A 37 11.27 -22.45 24.12
N ARG A 38 12.14 -22.42 23.11
CA ARG A 38 13.18 -21.39 22.96
C ARG A 38 12.58 -20.04 22.54
N PHE A 39 13.21 -18.94 22.95
CA PHE A 39 12.74 -17.60 22.60
C PHE A 39 13.76 -16.88 21.71
N TYR A 40 13.25 -16.17 20.72
CA TYR A 40 14.07 -15.41 19.79
C TYR A 40 13.58 -13.97 19.71
N VAL A 41 14.51 -13.03 19.70
CA VAL A 41 14.25 -11.58 19.68
C VAL A 41 15.12 -10.91 18.64
N SER A 42 14.54 -10.02 17.82
CA SER A 42 15.28 -9.27 16.80
C SER A 42 15.48 -7.81 17.20
N VAL A 43 16.73 -7.42 17.43
CA VAL A 43 17.10 -6.04 17.77
C VAL A 43 17.46 -5.30 16.50
N CYS A 44 17.00 -4.07 16.36
CA CYS A 44 16.99 -3.39 15.07
C CYS A 44 17.26 -1.89 15.16
N GLY A 45 17.64 -1.31 14.01
CA GLY A 45 17.78 0.13 13.81
C GLY A 45 16.49 0.75 13.28
N GLU A 46 16.11 1.88 13.88
CA GLU A 46 14.92 2.64 13.54
C GLU A 46 15.19 4.16 13.57
N ASN A 47 14.38 4.91 12.83
CA ASN A 47 14.36 6.38 12.79
C ASN A 47 15.62 7.02 12.21
N GLU A 48 16.58 7.38 13.06
CA GLU A 48 17.82 8.07 12.66
C GLU A 48 19.03 7.11 12.61
N LYS A 49 18.80 5.81 12.84
CA LYS A 49 19.87 4.82 13.03
C LYS A 49 20.03 3.94 11.77
N PRO A 50 21.03 4.18 10.91
CA PRO A 50 21.27 3.41 9.68
C PRO A 50 21.94 2.06 10.01
N LEU A 51 21.27 1.23 10.82
CA LEU A 51 21.78 -0.05 11.32
C LEU A 51 20.98 -1.22 10.74
N THR A 52 21.62 -2.38 10.62
CA THR A 52 20.98 -3.64 10.22
C THR A 52 20.41 -4.39 11.43
N ALA A 53 19.52 -5.34 11.18
CA ALA A 53 18.95 -6.18 12.23
C ALA A 53 19.95 -7.21 12.80
N LEU A 54 19.77 -7.54 14.08
CA LEU A 54 20.48 -8.59 14.81
C LEU A 54 19.46 -9.58 15.38
N LEU A 55 19.73 -10.89 15.31
CA LEU A 55 18.88 -11.90 15.95
C LEU A 55 19.58 -12.50 17.17
N TYR A 56 18.87 -12.52 18.29
CA TYR A 56 19.31 -13.14 19.53
C TYR A 56 18.36 -14.26 19.94
N GLU A 57 18.93 -15.30 20.56
CA GLU A 57 18.19 -16.20 21.43
C GLU A 57 18.17 -15.62 22.84
N TYR A 58 17.01 -15.69 23.50
CA TYR A 58 16.76 -15.20 24.85
C TYR A 58 16.43 -16.37 25.78
N ASP A 59 17.13 -16.47 26.90
CA ASP A 59 16.81 -17.42 27.96
C ASP A 59 15.80 -16.79 28.94
N PRO A 60 14.53 -17.22 28.96
CA PRO A 60 13.54 -16.68 29.88
C PRO A 60 13.87 -17.02 31.34
N ALA A 61 14.69 -18.02 31.65
CA ALA A 61 15.05 -18.37 33.02
C ALA A 61 16.06 -17.43 33.66
N THR A 62 17.07 -17.02 32.90
CA THR A 62 18.20 -16.23 33.40
C THR A 62 18.19 -14.78 32.92
N GLY A 63 17.56 -14.51 31.77
CA GLY A 63 17.68 -13.23 31.06
C GLY A 63 18.92 -13.15 30.15
N GLU A 64 19.67 -14.25 29.98
CA GLU A 64 20.84 -14.29 29.11
C GLU A 64 20.45 -14.18 27.62
N LEU A 65 21.33 -13.58 26.82
CA LEU A 65 21.17 -13.38 25.39
C LEU A 65 22.34 -13.99 24.63
N ARG A 66 22.05 -14.74 23.57
CA ARG A 66 23.04 -15.31 22.66
C ARG A 66 22.81 -14.81 21.25
N LEU A 67 23.80 -14.11 20.69
CA LEU A 67 23.74 -13.67 19.29
C LEU A 67 23.73 -14.89 18.35
N ILE A 68 22.72 -14.96 17.48
CA ILE A 68 22.63 -15.96 16.42
C ILE A 68 23.35 -15.45 15.18
N PHE A 69 22.93 -14.29 14.67
CA PHE A 69 23.56 -13.66 13.50
C PHE A 69 23.32 -12.15 13.46
N ASP A 70 24.11 -11.51 12.60
CA ASP A 70 24.05 -10.10 12.24
C ASP A 70 23.79 -10.00 10.72
N VAL A 71 22.72 -9.30 10.32
CA VAL A 71 22.34 -9.17 8.91
C VAL A 71 23.48 -8.58 8.07
N ALA A 72 24.26 -7.63 8.61
CA ALA A 72 25.39 -7.03 7.89
C ALA A 72 26.51 -8.03 7.58
N LYS A 73 26.57 -9.18 8.26
CA LYS A 73 27.58 -10.23 8.05
C LYS A 73 27.13 -11.30 7.05
N ILE A 74 25.85 -11.37 6.73
CA ILE A 74 25.27 -12.38 5.83
C ILE A 74 24.73 -11.79 4.52
N TRP A 75 24.57 -10.46 4.44
CA TRP A 75 24.13 -9.76 3.24
C TRP A 75 24.90 -8.47 3.00
N ILE A 76 25.20 -8.17 1.73
CA ILE A 76 25.93 -6.98 1.32
C ILE A 76 24.94 -5.93 0.81
N VAL A 77 24.98 -4.74 1.42
CA VAL A 77 24.27 -3.53 0.96
C VAL A 77 25.31 -2.44 0.73
N ASP A 78 25.16 -1.66 -0.34
CA ASP A 78 25.99 -0.47 -0.57
C ASP A 78 25.75 0.52 0.57
N ASP A 79 26.81 1.16 1.10
CA ASP A 79 26.72 2.02 2.26
C ASP A 79 25.85 3.28 2.04
N ARG A 80 25.58 3.63 0.77
CA ARG A 80 24.67 4.70 0.38
C ARG A 80 23.21 4.26 0.36
N GLN A 81 22.92 2.96 0.33
CA GLN A 81 21.54 2.45 0.30
C GLN A 81 20.96 2.34 1.72
N MET A 82 19.63 2.39 1.80
CA MET A 82 18.92 2.08 3.04
C MET A 82 19.19 0.62 3.45
N PRO A 83 19.51 0.33 4.73
CA PRO A 83 19.83 -1.02 5.17
C PRO A 83 18.58 -1.87 5.48
N PRO A 84 18.66 -3.20 5.39
CA PRO A 84 17.65 -4.13 5.93
C PRO A 84 17.69 -4.07 7.46
N SER A 85 16.98 -3.08 8.00
CA SER A 85 17.23 -2.61 9.36
C SER A 85 16.54 -3.41 10.44
N LYS A 86 15.49 -4.16 10.10
CA LYS A 86 14.66 -4.90 11.04
C LYS A 86 14.29 -6.29 10.53
N ILE A 87 13.80 -7.12 11.44
CA ILE A 87 12.91 -8.25 11.18
C ILE A 87 11.60 -7.86 11.89
N HIS A 88 10.48 -7.91 11.17
CA HIS A 88 9.21 -7.37 11.69
C HIS A 88 8.09 -8.38 11.46
N THR A 89 7.61 -8.97 12.56
CA THR A 89 6.45 -9.87 12.61
C THR A 89 6.46 -10.97 11.54
N SER A 90 7.64 -11.52 11.25
CA SER A 90 7.92 -12.42 10.13
C SER A 90 8.67 -13.69 10.53
N ILE A 91 9.21 -13.78 11.76
CA ILE A 91 9.87 -15.00 12.23
C ILE A 91 8.82 -16.10 12.35
N ASP A 92 9.07 -17.21 11.67
CA ASP A 92 8.30 -18.44 11.78
C ASP A 92 9.24 -19.66 11.78
N PHE A 93 8.70 -20.85 12.00
CA PHE A 93 9.47 -22.06 12.24
C PHE A 93 9.25 -23.10 11.14
N MET A 94 10.34 -23.54 10.54
CA MET A 94 10.37 -24.69 9.65
C MET A 94 10.08 -25.98 10.44
N PRO A 95 9.54 -27.04 9.81
CA PRO A 95 9.26 -28.30 10.48
C PRO A 95 10.46 -28.99 11.15
N ASP A 96 11.68 -28.64 10.72
CA ASP A 96 12.94 -29.15 11.26
C ASP A 96 13.55 -28.28 12.37
N GLY A 97 12.84 -27.25 12.82
CA GLY A 97 13.27 -26.36 13.90
C GLY A 97 14.10 -25.15 13.45
N ARG A 98 14.45 -25.05 12.15
CA ARG A 98 15.06 -23.83 11.61
C ARG A 98 14.07 -22.68 11.61
N LEU A 99 14.58 -21.45 11.67
CA LEU A 99 13.77 -20.24 11.59
C LEU A 99 13.71 -19.76 10.14
N ILE A 100 12.58 -19.21 9.72
CA ILE A 100 12.43 -18.48 8.46
C ILE A 100 11.95 -17.07 8.78
N MET A 101 12.52 -16.06 8.11
CA MET A 101 12.17 -14.66 8.35
C MET A 101 12.54 -13.77 7.17
N ALA A 102 11.92 -12.60 7.10
CA ALA A 102 12.23 -11.58 6.13
C ALA A 102 12.63 -10.27 6.80
N THR A 103 13.51 -9.50 6.15
CA THR A 103 13.88 -8.19 6.66
C THR A 103 12.79 -7.15 6.37
N HIS A 104 12.87 -6.02 7.06
CA HIS A 104 12.09 -4.80 6.84
C HIS A 104 13.06 -3.61 6.93
N ASN A 105 12.73 -2.49 6.29
CA ASN A 105 13.49 -1.25 6.40
C ASN A 105 12.60 -0.11 6.89
N THR A 106 13.07 0.55 7.95
CA THR A 106 12.56 1.81 8.56
C THR A 106 13.73 2.65 9.09
N ALA A 107 14.91 2.41 8.51
CA ALA A 107 16.15 3.11 8.82
C ALA A 107 16.61 3.93 7.61
N PRO A 108 17.27 5.07 7.85
CA PRO A 108 17.79 5.92 6.80
C PRO A 108 18.96 5.25 6.08
N ALA A 109 19.24 5.69 4.85
CA ALA A 109 20.58 5.53 4.31
C ALA A 109 21.57 6.37 5.14
N SER A 110 22.87 6.02 5.11
CA SER A 110 23.90 6.71 5.90
C SER A 110 23.98 8.22 5.65
N GLY A 111 23.65 8.68 4.43
CA GLY A 111 23.63 10.09 4.05
C GLY A 111 22.32 10.83 4.37
N HIS A 112 21.30 10.14 4.86
CA HIS A 112 19.97 10.71 5.10
C HIS A 112 19.81 11.13 6.56
N ARG A 113 19.08 12.24 6.80
CA ARG A 113 18.76 12.68 8.17
C ARG A 113 17.76 11.76 8.87
N GLN A 114 16.90 11.12 8.08
CA GLN A 114 15.83 10.23 8.54
C GLN A 114 15.44 9.27 7.41
N TRP A 115 14.53 8.35 7.70
CA TRP A 115 14.01 7.41 6.71
C TRP A 115 13.21 8.12 5.59
N MET A 116 13.85 8.39 4.45
CA MET A 116 13.27 9.07 3.28
C MET A 116 12.87 8.10 2.16
N PHE A 117 12.20 7.01 2.53
CA PHE A 117 11.95 5.86 1.65
C PHE A 117 11.13 6.19 0.41
N GLU A 118 10.29 7.20 0.48
CA GLU A 118 9.41 7.56 -0.64
C GLU A 118 10.15 8.35 -1.68
N GLN A 119 10.86 9.39 -1.23
CA GLN A 119 11.71 10.23 -2.06
C GLN A 119 12.79 9.40 -2.77
N HIS A 120 13.20 8.28 -2.16
CA HIS A 120 14.22 7.40 -2.68
C HIS A 120 13.69 6.04 -3.10
N TYR A 121 12.37 5.83 -3.23
CA TYR A 121 11.78 4.51 -3.55
C TYR A 121 12.39 3.92 -4.82
N GLU A 122 12.68 4.79 -5.79
CA GLU A 122 13.23 4.41 -7.10
C GLU A 122 14.69 4.86 -7.26
N HIS A 123 15.34 5.35 -6.18
CA HIS A 123 16.73 5.81 -6.25
C HIS A 123 17.66 4.62 -6.41
N PRO A 124 18.44 4.53 -7.49
CA PRO A 124 19.31 3.38 -7.73
C PRO A 124 20.44 3.25 -6.69
N TRP A 125 20.84 4.36 -6.06
CA TRP A 125 22.00 4.40 -5.17
C TRP A 125 21.67 4.55 -3.69
N GLU A 126 20.46 5.02 -3.36
CA GLU A 126 20.09 5.40 -1.99
C GLU A 126 18.77 4.78 -1.54
N GLY A 127 17.98 4.23 -2.48
CA GLY A 127 16.76 3.55 -2.17
C GLY A 127 17.01 2.20 -1.51
N TYR A 128 15.98 1.67 -0.85
CA TYR A 128 16.02 0.32 -0.32
C TYR A 128 15.95 -0.69 -1.47
N PRO A 129 16.95 -1.60 -1.64
CA PRO A 129 16.92 -2.57 -2.73
C PRO A 129 15.76 -3.57 -2.65
N GLY A 130 15.24 -3.78 -1.45
CA GLY A 130 14.18 -4.72 -1.12
C GLY A 130 14.59 -5.65 0.02
N SER A 131 13.59 -6.25 0.65
CA SER A 131 13.80 -7.15 1.79
C SER A 131 14.41 -8.48 1.40
N ILE A 132 15.17 -9.04 2.33
CA ILE A 132 15.88 -10.30 2.16
C ILE A 132 15.11 -11.37 2.91
N LEU A 133 14.88 -12.50 2.26
CA LEU A 133 14.35 -13.70 2.89
C LEU A 133 15.49 -14.64 3.29
N MET A 134 15.45 -15.15 4.52
CA MET A 134 16.49 -16.01 5.07
C MET A 134 15.92 -17.17 5.88
N ILE A 135 16.66 -18.29 5.87
CA ILE A 135 16.41 -19.47 6.70
C ILE A 135 17.64 -19.69 7.59
N VAL A 136 17.44 -19.81 8.89
CA VAL A 136 18.51 -19.79 9.88
C VAL A 136 18.43 -21.03 10.77
N ASP A 137 19.54 -21.75 10.89
CA ASP A 137 19.71 -22.82 11.87
C ASP A 137 20.18 -22.22 13.20
N PRO A 138 19.35 -22.25 14.26
CA PRO A 138 19.69 -21.64 15.53
C PRO A 138 20.75 -22.42 16.32
N ASP A 139 21.04 -23.68 15.97
CA ASP A 139 22.03 -24.50 16.66
C ASP A 139 23.43 -24.32 16.08
N THR A 140 23.53 -24.12 14.76
CA THR A 140 24.80 -23.91 14.07
C THR A 140 25.09 -22.44 13.73
N ASN A 141 24.10 -21.56 13.91
CA ASN A 141 24.09 -20.17 13.44
C ASN A 141 24.25 -20.02 11.91
N ALA A 142 24.04 -21.07 11.14
CA ALA A 142 24.12 -21.01 9.68
C ALA A 142 22.89 -20.30 9.09
N ALA A 143 23.11 -19.38 8.15
CA ALA A 143 22.05 -18.67 7.43
C ALA A 143 22.08 -18.99 5.93
N GLU A 144 20.96 -19.47 5.39
CA GLU A 144 20.69 -19.59 3.96
C GLU A 144 19.90 -18.35 3.49
N ILE A 145 20.39 -17.67 2.47
CA ILE A 145 19.74 -16.48 1.89
C ILE A 145 19.01 -16.85 0.61
N LYS A 146 17.71 -16.53 0.53
CA LYS A 146 16.87 -16.73 -0.68
C LYS A 146 16.88 -15.53 -1.63
N GLY A 147 17.51 -14.43 -1.22
CA GLY A 147 17.63 -13.19 -1.99
C GLY A 147 16.52 -12.19 -1.70
N ILE A 148 16.28 -11.28 -2.64
CA ILE A 148 15.22 -10.26 -2.59
C ILE A 148 14.03 -10.77 -3.42
N PRO A 149 12.94 -11.25 -2.81
CA PRO A 149 11.83 -11.83 -3.56
C PRO A 149 11.05 -10.77 -4.34
N VAL A 150 10.94 -9.55 -3.82
CA VAL A 150 10.24 -8.44 -4.48
C VAL A 150 11.14 -7.21 -4.45
N PRO A 151 11.69 -6.78 -5.60
CA PRO A 151 12.57 -5.62 -5.67
C PRO A 151 11.89 -4.34 -5.15
N ARG A 152 12.65 -3.56 -4.38
CA ARG A 152 12.24 -2.29 -3.74
C ARG A 152 11.09 -2.42 -2.74
N GLU A 153 10.62 -3.63 -2.46
CA GLU A 153 9.56 -3.85 -1.49
C GLU A 153 10.16 -4.14 -0.11
N SER A 154 9.57 -3.51 0.90
CA SER A 154 9.91 -3.79 2.30
C SER A 154 8.91 -4.80 2.82
N ILE A 155 9.36 -6.04 3.08
CA ILE A 155 8.49 -7.07 3.64
C ILE A 155 8.13 -6.66 5.07
N TYR A 156 6.84 -6.68 5.37
CA TYR A 156 6.29 -6.22 6.63
C TYR A 156 5.36 -7.30 7.15
N GLY A 157 5.92 -8.23 7.91
CA GLY A 157 5.23 -9.43 8.32
C GLY A 157 5.26 -10.57 7.30
N GLY A 158 5.27 -11.79 7.84
CA GLY A 158 5.28 -13.01 7.04
C GLY A 158 4.95 -14.23 7.89
N MET A 159 4.57 -15.32 7.22
CA MET A 159 4.11 -16.55 7.87
C MET A 159 4.29 -17.75 6.94
N LEU A 160 4.74 -18.87 7.49
CA LEU A 160 4.86 -20.13 6.78
C LEU A 160 3.47 -20.76 6.57
N GLY A 161 3.25 -21.30 5.37
CA GLY A 161 2.05 -22.08 5.06
C GLY A 161 1.97 -23.37 5.89
N ASN A 162 0.83 -24.06 5.80
CA ASN A 162 0.76 -25.45 6.28
C ASN A 162 1.56 -26.40 5.39
N ASP A 163 1.66 -26.07 4.10
CA ASP A 163 2.69 -26.62 3.24
C ASP A 163 3.98 -25.80 3.44
N PRO A 164 5.04 -26.40 4.03
CA PRO A 164 6.28 -25.71 4.35
C PRO A 164 7.10 -25.32 3.11
N ARG A 165 6.64 -25.70 1.90
CA ARG A 165 7.17 -25.19 0.64
C ARG A 165 6.88 -23.71 0.43
N PHE A 166 5.80 -23.18 1.03
CA PHE A 166 5.34 -21.81 0.75
C PHE A 166 5.47 -20.90 1.96
N TYR A 167 6.08 -19.74 1.73
CA TYR A 167 6.14 -18.65 2.70
C TYR A 167 5.36 -17.44 2.16
N TYR A 168 4.50 -16.87 2.99
CA TYR A 168 3.59 -15.79 2.63
C TYR A 168 3.97 -14.50 3.35
N PHE A 169 3.83 -13.36 2.70
CA PHE A 169 4.25 -12.08 3.28
C PHE A 169 3.53 -10.88 2.69
N LEU A 170 3.55 -9.77 3.43
CA LEU A 170 2.96 -8.49 3.02
C LEU A 170 4.06 -7.50 2.63
N GLY A 171 3.81 -6.74 1.56
CA GLY A 171 4.65 -5.59 1.20
C GLY A 171 4.19 -4.32 1.90
N TYR A 172 5.13 -3.61 2.53
CA TYR A 172 4.87 -2.33 3.21
C TYR A 172 4.44 -1.25 2.22
N MET A 173 5.17 -1.10 1.12
CA MET A 173 5.04 0.00 0.18
C MET A 173 3.76 -0.19 -0.61
N ARG A 174 3.72 -1.26 -1.41
CA ARG A 174 2.59 -1.50 -2.32
C ARG A 174 1.32 -1.92 -1.58
N GLY A 175 1.44 -2.47 -0.37
CA GLY A 175 0.31 -3.05 0.37
C GLY A 175 -0.20 -4.34 -0.26
N HIS A 176 0.68 -5.07 -0.97
CA HIS A 176 0.37 -6.31 -1.67
C HIS A 176 0.60 -7.55 -0.80
N PHE A 177 -0.12 -8.63 -1.13
CA PHE A 177 0.07 -9.95 -0.54
C PHE A 177 0.83 -10.86 -1.52
N TYR A 178 1.86 -11.53 -1.02
CA TYR A 178 2.77 -12.34 -1.82
C TYR A 178 2.93 -13.75 -1.25
N ARG A 179 3.33 -14.67 -2.13
CA ARG A 179 3.85 -16.00 -1.78
C ARG A 179 5.16 -16.24 -2.50
N ILE A 180 6.14 -16.80 -1.81
CA ILE A 180 7.32 -17.41 -2.43
C ILE A 180 7.26 -18.93 -2.28
N ASP A 181 7.62 -19.60 -3.36
CA ASP A 181 7.94 -21.02 -3.38
C ASP A 181 9.41 -21.23 -2.98
N LEU A 182 9.66 -21.87 -1.84
CA LEU A 182 11.01 -22.05 -1.29
C LEU A 182 11.86 -23.07 -2.05
N GLU A 183 11.23 -23.92 -2.88
CA GLU A 183 11.91 -24.88 -3.75
C GLU A 183 12.34 -24.24 -5.07
N THR A 184 11.49 -23.39 -5.67
CA THR A 184 11.73 -22.81 -7.01
C THR A 184 12.18 -21.35 -7.00
N ASN A 185 12.05 -20.65 -5.87
CA ASN A 185 12.16 -19.19 -5.71
C ASN A 185 11.15 -18.38 -6.55
N GLU A 186 10.09 -19.00 -7.05
CA GLU A 186 9.03 -18.29 -7.77
C GLU A 186 8.20 -17.47 -6.78
N VAL A 187 8.02 -16.18 -7.10
CA VAL A 187 7.19 -15.26 -6.31
C VAL A 187 5.89 -15.01 -7.05
N LYS A 188 4.77 -15.22 -6.36
CA LYS A 188 3.44 -14.88 -6.83
C LYS A 188 2.95 -13.63 -6.10
N ASP A 189 2.57 -12.61 -6.86
CA ASP A 189 1.88 -11.40 -6.38
C ASP A 189 0.37 -11.59 -6.55
N TYR A 190 -0.37 -11.59 -5.44
CA TYR A 190 -1.83 -11.70 -5.47
C TYR A 190 -2.53 -10.34 -5.63
N GLY A 191 -1.75 -9.26 -5.66
CA GLY A 191 -2.22 -7.89 -5.75
C GLY A 191 -2.37 -7.23 -4.38
N LYS A 192 -2.90 -6.01 -4.44
CA LYS A 192 -3.07 -5.13 -3.29
C LYS A 192 -4.19 -5.58 -2.36
N VAL A 193 -3.91 -5.52 -1.05
CA VAL A 193 -4.83 -5.86 0.04
C VAL A 193 -4.90 -4.79 1.14
N SER A 194 -4.03 -3.77 1.06
CA SER A 194 -3.97 -2.64 1.97
C SER A 194 -3.53 -1.39 1.21
N GLU A 195 -3.85 -0.20 1.72
CA GLU A 195 -3.35 1.06 1.18
C GLU A 195 -1.81 1.12 1.24
N PHE A 196 -1.24 0.72 2.39
CA PHE A 196 0.18 0.57 2.71
C PHE A 196 0.30 -0.07 4.11
N SER A 197 1.52 -0.35 4.59
CA SER A 197 1.87 -0.53 6.02
C SER A 197 0.99 -1.50 6.85
N SER A 198 0.50 -2.60 6.26
CA SER A 198 -0.09 -3.71 7.02
C SER A 198 0.93 -4.81 7.27
N CYS A 199 1.01 -5.29 8.52
CA CYS A 199 2.11 -6.15 8.98
C CYS A 199 1.73 -7.49 9.60
N ARG A 200 0.43 -7.79 9.75
CA ARG A 200 0.01 -8.97 10.52
C ARG A 200 -0.79 -9.93 9.67
N LEU A 201 -0.44 -11.20 9.83
CA LEU A 201 -1.18 -12.35 9.34
C LEU A 201 -1.54 -13.21 10.53
N VAL A 202 -2.65 -13.94 10.42
CA VAL A 202 -2.98 -15.07 11.30
C VAL A 202 -3.50 -16.21 10.45
N LYS A 203 -3.19 -17.44 10.84
CA LYS A 203 -3.53 -18.65 10.08
C LYS A 203 -4.50 -19.50 10.87
N ASP A 204 -5.60 -19.94 10.27
CA ASP A 204 -6.49 -20.89 10.93
C ASP A 204 -5.99 -22.35 10.85
N ALA A 205 -6.72 -23.26 11.48
CA ALA A 205 -6.36 -24.69 11.50
C ALA A 205 -6.28 -25.34 10.11
N LYS A 206 -6.95 -24.79 9.08
CA LYS A 206 -6.89 -25.28 7.70
C LYS A 206 -5.78 -24.64 6.87
N GLY A 207 -5.08 -23.67 7.43
CA GLY A 207 -4.00 -22.96 6.75
C GLY A 207 -4.48 -21.74 5.96
N ARG A 208 -5.75 -21.33 6.10
CA ARG A 208 -6.22 -20.08 5.49
C ARG A 208 -5.62 -18.91 6.26
N LEU A 209 -5.13 -17.92 5.52
CA LEU A 209 -4.46 -16.75 6.07
C LEU A 209 -5.43 -15.58 6.12
N TYR A 210 -5.43 -14.84 7.22
CA TYR A 210 -6.25 -13.66 7.42
C TYR A 210 -5.34 -12.47 7.60
N GLY A 211 -5.74 -11.35 7.02
CA GLY A 211 -5.07 -10.07 7.13
C GLY A 211 -6.08 -8.93 7.18
N SER A 212 -5.58 -7.72 7.42
CA SER A 212 -6.41 -6.52 7.35
C SER A 212 -5.70 -5.38 6.65
N SER A 213 -6.46 -4.49 6.04
CA SER A 213 -5.94 -3.24 5.49
C SER A 213 -5.59 -2.26 6.60
N TYR A 214 -4.78 -1.25 6.28
CA TYR A 214 -4.46 -0.13 7.18
C TYR A 214 -5.72 0.60 7.67
N SER A 215 -6.76 0.63 6.83
CA SER A 215 -8.07 1.18 7.14
C SER A 215 -8.97 0.24 7.95
N GLY A 216 -8.54 -1.00 8.23
CA GLY A 216 -9.16 -1.96 9.15
C GLY A 216 -10.11 -2.97 8.48
N GLY A 217 -10.15 -3.03 7.15
CA GLY A 217 -10.97 -3.99 6.40
C GLY A 217 -10.30 -5.37 6.32
N PHE A 218 -11.05 -6.44 6.54
CA PHE A 218 -10.50 -7.79 6.64
C PHE A 218 -10.58 -8.54 5.32
N TRP A 219 -9.56 -9.33 5.06
CA TRP A 219 -9.48 -10.23 3.93
C TRP A 219 -8.93 -11.58 4.35
N ARG A 220 -9.22 -12.61 3.55
CA ARG A 220 -8.75 -13.97 3.74
C ARG A 220 -8.13 -14.49 2.46
N TYR A 221 -7.00 -15.16 2.55
CA TYR A 221 -6.47 -16.00 1.49
C TYR A 221 -6.74 -17.47 1.80
N ASP A 222 -7.27 -18.19 0.81
CA ASP A 222 -7.53 -19.62 0.87
C ASP A 222 -6.52 -20.39 0.01
N PRO A 223 -5.57 -21.14 0.58
CA PRO A 223 -4.56 -21.86 -0.19
C PRO A 223 -5.12 -22.99 -1.05
N GLU A 224 -6.31 -23.54 -0.74
CA GLU A 224 -6.93 -24.57 -1.58
C GLU A 224 -7.49 -23.98 -2.88
N LYS A 225 -8.00 -22.74 -2.82
CA LYS A 225 -8.55 -22.02 -3.98
C LYS A 225 -7.52 -21.15 -4.68
N ASP A 226 -6.45 -20.80 -3.97
CA ASP A 226 -5.40 -19.88 -4.39
C ASP A 226 -5.93 -18.46 -4.70
N GLU A 227 -6.88 -17.99 -3.88
CA GLU A 227 -7.62 -16.74 -4.06
C GLU A 227 -7.71 -15.92 -2.77
N ILE A 228 -7.82 -14.59 -2.92
CA ILE A 228 -8.13 -13.65 -1.84
C ILE A 228 -9.62 -13.32 -1.86
N GLU A 229 -10.23 -13.32 -0.69
CA GLU A 229 -11.62 -12.95 -0.42
C GLU A 229 -11.68 -11.73 0.50
N ASP A 230 -12.39 -10.70 0.08
CA ASP A 230 -12.79 -9.59 0.94
C ASP A 230 -13.94 -10.05 1.85
N LEU A 231 -13.71 -10.07 3.17
CA LEU A 231 -14.67 -10.60 4.14
C LEU A 231 -15.81 -9.62 4.43
N LYS A 232 -15.76 -8.38 3.90
CA LYS A 232 -16.70 -7.30 4.19
C LYS A 232 -16.85 -6.98 5.68
N LEU A 233 -15.87 -7.40 6.47
CA LEU A 233 -15.75 -7.15 7.90
C LEU A 233 -14.71 -6.07 8.14
N ARG A 234 -14.91 -5.24 9.16
CA ARG A 234 -13.95 -4.21 9.58
C ARG A 234 -14.11 -3.84 11.04
N PHE A 235 -13.05 -3.26 11.60
CA PHE A 235 -13.14 -2.57 12.87
C PHE A 235 -13.96 -1.28 12.78
N LEU A 236 -14.73 -1.02 13.83
CA LEU A 236 -15.51 0.18 14.06
C LEU A 236 -14.83 0.97 15.19
N PRO A 237 -14.19 2.11 14.89
CA PRO A 237 -13.44 2.87 15.88
C PRO A 237 -14.40 3.58 16.86
N PRO A 238 -14.38 3.30 18.18
CA PRO A 238 -15.29 3.91 19.14
C PRO A 238 -15.23 5.44 19.23
N SER A 239 -14.04 6.04 19.09
CA SER A 239 -13.84 7.50 19.02
C SER A 239 -13.94 8.08 17.61
N GLY A 240 -14.18 7.25 16.57
CA GLY A 240 -14.28 7.68 15.18
C GLY A 240 -12.92 7.86 14.48
N THR A 241 -11.84 7.33 15.07
CA THR A 241 -10.49 7.39 14.51
C THR A 241 -10.42 6.77 13.11
N LYS A 242 -9.85 7.49 12.13
CA LYS A 242 -9.67 7.03 10.73
C LYS A 242 -8.21 6.70 10.38
N HIS A 243 -7.37 6.32 11.35
CA HIS A 243 -5.95 5.99 11.11
C HIS A 243 -5.55 4.71 11.85
N ARG A 244 -4.61 3.93 11.26
CA ARG A 244 -4.04 2.70 11.84
C ARG A 244 -5.11 1.78 12.44
N ARG A 245 -6.10 1.37 11.65
CA ARG A 245 -7.20 0.51 12.12
C ARG A 245 -7.01 -0.97 11.80
N GLN A 246 -5.91 -1.36 11.16
CA GLN A 246 -5.57 -2.76 10.94
C GLN A 246 -5.52 -3.54 12.25
N PHE A 247 -5.84 -4.84 12.24
CA PHE A 247 -5.50 -5.66 13.38
C PHE A 247 -3.99 -5.72 13.51
N ILE A 248 -3.52 -5.52 14.72
CA ILE A 248 -2.09 -5.57 15.04
C ILE A 248 -1.75 -6.78 15.92
N PHE A 249 -2.76 -7.41 16.50
CA PHE A 249 -2.61 -8.67 17.23
C PHE A 249 -3.79 -9.62 16.96
N ALA A 250 -3.51 -10.91 17.05
CA ALA A 250 -4.47 -11.99 16.88
C ALA A 250 -4.13 -13.17 17.80
N LEU A 251 -5.14 -13.87 18.32
CA LEU A 251 -4.99 -15.10 19.10
C LEU A 251 -5.99 -16.17 18.63
N HIS A 252 -5.60 -17.44 18.77
CA HIS A 252 -6.54 -18.55 18.67
C HIS A 252 -7.27 -18.74 19.98
N THR A 253 -8.60 -18.78 19.95
CA THR A 253 -9.38 -19.10 21.15
C THR A 253 -9.43 -20.61 21.40
N PRO A 254 -9.80 -21.06 22.62
CA PRO A 254 -10.06 -22.47 22.91
C PRO A 254 -11.23 -23.05 22.10
N ARG A 255 -12.03 -22.20 21.44
CA ARG A 255 -13.14 -22.58 20.55
C ARG A 255 -12.70 -22.74 19.10
N ASN A 256 -11.40 -22.64 18.79
CA ASN A 256 -10.85 -22.66 17.44
C ASN A 256 -11.37 -21.52 16.54
N THR A 257 -11.65 -20.36 17.16
CA THR A 257 -11.95 -19.09 16.48
C THR A 257 -10.74 -18.16 16.52
N LEU A 258 -10.77 -17.08 15.74
CA LEU A 258 -9.73 -16.05 15.71
C LEU A 258 -10.17 -14.82 16.50
N LEU A 259 -9.44 -14.46 17.55
CA LEU A 259 -9.66 -13.24 18.32
C LEU A 259 -8.71 -12.15 17.82
N LEU A 260 -9.24 -11.07 17.27
CA LEU A 260 -8.52 -10.03 16.52
C LEU A 260 -8.71 -8.67 17.19
N VAL A 261 -7.64 -7.88 17.28
CA VAL A 261 -7.69 -6.55 17.91
C VAL A 261 -7.05 -5.48 17.03
N GLY A 262 -7.78 -4.37 16.82
CA GLY A 262 -7.33 -3.21 16.05
C GLY A 262 -6.20 -2.45 16.72
N ASN A 263 -5.31 -1.84 15.93
CA ASN A 263 -4.15 -1.10 16.44
C ASN A 263 -4.55 0.16 17.22
N MET A 264 -5.30 1.07 16.58
CA MET A 264 -5.76 2.30 17.19
C MET A 264 -7.27 2.32 17.32
N ASP A 265 -7.74 2.84 18.46
CA ASP A 265 -9.14 2.97 18.83
C ASP A 265 -9.87 1.62 18.66
N GLY A 266 -9.21 0.56 19.14
CA GLY A 266 -9.56 -0.81 18.81
C GLY A 266 -10.75 -1.34 19.62
N GLU A 267 -11.58 -2.12 18.94
CA GLU A 267 -12.44 -3.12 19.56
C GLU A 267 -11.83 -4.52 19.38
N VAL A 268 -12.34 -5.49 20.13
CA VAL A 268 -12.02 -6.90 19.94
C VAL A 268 -13.10 -7.59 19.12
N ILE A 269 -12.71 -8.28 18.05
CA ILE A 269 -13.59 -9.09 17.20
C ILE A 269 -13.17 -10.55 17.29
N GLU A 270 -14.12 -11.44 17.53
CA GLU A 270 -13.91 -12.87 17.39
C GLU A 270 -14.59 -13.38 16.12
N LEU A 271 -13.82 -14.03 15.26
CA LEU A 271 -14.26 -14.56 13.97
C LEU A 271 -14.21 -16.08 13.97
N ASP A 272 -15.33 -16.72 13.66
CA ASP A 272 -15.35 -18.14 13.32
C ASP A 272 -14.82 -18.32 11.88
N PRO A 273 -13.72 -19.04 11.67
CA PRO A 273 -13.11 -19.17 10.34
C PRO A 273 -13.92 -20.04 9.37
N GLU A 274 -14.81 -20.90 9.87
CA GLU A 274 -15.68 -21.76 9.07
C GLU A 274 -16.97 -21.06 8.66
N THR A 275 -17.68 -20.45 9.61
CA THR A 275 -18.99 -19.81 9.37
C THR A 275 -18.88 -18.35 8.96
N LEU A 276 -17.73 -17.71 9.21
CA LEU A 276 -17.50 -16.26 9.11
C LEU A 276 -18.40 -15.43 10.03
N GLU A 277 -19.01 -16.05 11.04
CA GLU A 277 -19.72 -15.32 12.08
C GLU A 277 -18.73 -14.50 12.92
N ALA A 278 -19.00 -13.21 13.06
CA ALA A 278 -18.16 -12.27 13.79
C ALA A 278 -18.88 -11.73 15.02
N THR A 279 -18.31 -11.99 16.20
CA THR A 279 -18.78 -11.43 17.48
C THR A 279 -17.93 -10.22 17.85
N ARG A 280 -18.58 -9.08 18.12
CA ARG A 280 -17.93 -7.85 18.57
C ARG A 280 -17.99 -7.79 20.09
N HIS A 281 -16.83 -7.82 20.74
CA HIS A 281 -16.70 -7.82 22.20
C HIS A 281 -16.58 -6.41 22.79
N GLY A 282 -16.41 -5.40 21.94
CA GLY A 282 -16.35 -3.99 22.34
C GLY A 282 -14.92 -3.50 22.59
N SER A 283 -14.83 -2.35 23.25
CA SER A 283 -13.57 -1.61 23.44
C SER A 283 -12.61 -2.30 24.41
N ILE A 284 -11.32 -2.16 24.14
CA ILE A 284 -10.21 -2.56 25.03
C ILE A 284 -9.99 -1.58 26.21
N LEU A 285 -10.73 -0.48 26.28
CA LEU A 285 -10.56 0.54 27.31
C LEU A 285 -11.22 0.12 28.64
N PRO A 286 -10.48 0.06 29.77
CA PRO A 286 -11.07 -0.09 31.10
C PRO A 286 -12.00 1.06 31.45
N ALA A 287 -13.10 0.76 32.16
CA ALA A 287 -14.14 1.73 32.46
C ALA A 287 -13.68 2.89 33.37
N ASP A 288 -12.59 2.69 34.11
CA ASP A 288 -11.96 3.63 35.03
C ASP A 288 -10.78 4.40 34.41
N VAL A 289 -10.43 4.11 33.15
CA VAL A 289 -9.41 4.84 32.39
C VAL A 289 -10.11 5.83 31.45
N PRO A 290 -10.02 7.14 31.72
CA PRO A 290 -10.62 8.13 30.83
C PRO A 290 -9.83 8.24 29.52
N SER A 291 -10.53 8.32 28.39
CA SER A 291 -9.95 8.65 27.07
C SER A 291 -11.00 9.37 26.23
N VAL A 292 -10.65 10.53 25.66
CA VAL A 292 -11.49 11.25 24.69
C VAL A 292 -10.89 11.20 23.28
N ASN A 293 -9.58 10.97 23.18
CA ASN A 293 -8.86 10.64 21.96
C ASN A 293 -8.83 9.11 21.74
N GLY A 294 -8.46 8.68 20.52
CA GLY A 294 -8.20 7.27 20.24
C GLY A 294 -7.03 6.73 21.06
N TYR A 295 -7.09 5.45 21.44
CA TYR A 295 -6.09 4.76 22.26
C TYR A 295 -5.45 3.59 21.47
N GLY A 296 -4.19 3.26 21.76
CA GLY A 296 -3.45 2.19 21.09
C GLY A 296 -3.33 0.94 21.95
N ILE A 297 -3.32 -0.23 21.31
CA ILE A 297 -2.92 -1.50 21.95
C ILE A 297 -1.42 -1.76 21.72
N GLY A 298 -0.73 -2.32 22.70
CA GLY A 298 0.65 -2.80 22.55
C GLY A 298 0.82 -4.16 23.22
N GLY A 299 1.22 -5.17 22.46
CA GLY A 299 1.26 -6.57 22.90
C GLY A 299 -0.12 -7.17 23.14
N PHE A 300 -0.25 -8.48 22.95
CA PHE A 300 -1.48 -9.21 23.23
C PHE A 300 -1.18 -10.69 23.48
N ALA A 301 -1.52 -11.18 24.66
CA ALA A 301 -1.32 -12.57 25.05
C ALA A 301 -2.52 -13.09 25.85
N ALA A 302 -2.62 -14.41 25.95
CA ALA A 302 -3.56 -15.06 26.84
C ALA A 302 -2.83 -16.10 27.71
N ASP A 303 -3.26 -16.23 28.96
CA ASP A 303 -2.75 -17.29 29.85
C ASP A 303 -3.42 -18.64 29.59
N GLY A 304 -3.07 -19.66 30.39
CA GLY A 304 -3.64 -21.02 30.26
C GLY A 304 -5.15 -21.12 30.54
N HIS A 305 -5.77 -20.10 31.12
CA HIS A 305 -7.21 -19.99 31.32
C HIS A 305 -7.89 -19.11 30.27
N PHE A 306 -7.12 -18.66 29.28
CA PHE A 306 -7.54 -17.72 28.25
C PHE A 306 -7.96 -16.34 28.79
N VAL A 307 -7.37 -15.91 29.90
CA VAL A 307 -7.46 -14.53 30.37
C VAL A 307 -6.48 -13.70 29.54
N LEU A 308 -6.98 -12.61 28.96
CA LEU A 308 -6.23 -11.77 28.05
C LEU A 308 -5.36 -10.77 28.82
N TYR A 309 -4.18 -10.49 28.29
CA TYR A 309 -3.27 -9.45 28.77
C TYR A 309 -2.78 -8.61 27.58
N TYR A 310 -2.81 -7.30 27.74
CA TYR A 310 -2.33 -6.36 26.71
C TYR A 310 -1.88 -5.05 27.33
N GLY A 311 -1.01 -4.35 26.62
CA GLY A 311 -0.65 -2.98 26.89
C GLY A 311 -1.69 -2.01 26.31
N LEU A 312 -2.01 -0.96 27.03
CA LEU A 312 -2.92 0.10 26.60
C LEU A 312 -2.25 1.48 26.71
N LYS A 313 -2.25 2.24 25.62
CA LYS A 313 -1.74 3.62 25.54
C LYS A 313 -2.88 4.58 25.22
N THR A 314 -3.08 5.60 26.06
CA THR A 314 -4.04 6.69 25.78
C THR A 314 -3.29 7.93 25.26
N HIS A 315 -4.00 8.82 24.56
CA HIS A 315 -3.40 10.00 23.89
C HIS A 315 -3.99 11.33 24.39
N ASP A 316 -4.57 11.36 25.58
CA ASP A 316 -5.20 12.56 26.16
C ASP A 316 -4.21 13.40 26.98
N GLU A 317 -3.44 12.72 27.84
CA GLU A 317 -2.36 13.29 28.67
C GLU A 317 -1.14 12.37 28.59
N TYR A 318 -0.01 12.79 29.18
CA TYR A 318 1.17 11.93 29.27
C TYR A 318 0.86 10.68 30.09
N CYS A 319 0.55 9.59 29.41
CA CYS A 319 0.20 8.31 29.99
C CYS A 319 1.03 7.22 29.30
N PRO A 320 2.11 6.73 29.94
CA PRO A 320 2.85 5.58 29.42
C PRO A 320 1.94 4.35 29.39
N ILE A 321 2.38 3.32 28.66
CA ILE A 321 1.56 2.13 28.47
C ILE A 321 1.29 1.42 29.81
N ARG A 322 0.06 0.99 30.02
CA ARG A 322 -0.37 0.21 31.20
C ARG A 322 -0.68 -1.22 30.80
N LEU A 323 -0.43 -2.16 31.70
CA LEU A 323 -0.87 -3.54 31.53
C LEU A 323 -2.36 -3.64 31.89
N VAL A 324 -3.14 -4.32 31.05
CA VAL A 324 -4.56 -4.55 31.22
C VAL A 324 -4.82 -6.05 31.20
N ARG A 325 -5.71 -6.51 32.10
CA ARG A 325 -6.22 -7.88 32.15
C ARG A 325 -7.67 -7.92 31.72
N TRP A 326 -8.08 -8.93 30.95
CA TRP A 326 -9.49 -9.12 30.58
C TRP A 326 -9.87 -10.60 30.50
N ASP A 327 -10.69 -11.06 31.45
CA ASP A 327 -11.38 -12.35 31.38
C ASP A 327 -12.57 -12.27 30.42
N LEU A 328 -12.29 -12.19 29.13
CA LEU A 328 -13.29 -11.99 28.09
C LEU A 328 -14.31 -13.14 28.05
N LEU A 329 -13.83 -14.39 28.07
CA LEU A 329 -14.69 -15.57 27.95
C LEU A 329 -15.47 -15.88 29.24
N GLY A 330 -14.96 -15.49 30.40
CA GLY A 330 -15.68 -15.55 31.68
C GLY A 330 -16.69 -14.42 31.89
N GLY A 331 -16.84 -13.49 30.94
CA GLY A 331 -17.76 -12.34 31.05
C GLY A 331 -17.23 -11.21 31.95
N GLY A 332 -15.93 -11.21 32.22
CA GLY A 332 -15.23 -10.13 32.90
C GLY A 332 -15.12 -8.86 32.05
N ARG A 333 -14.45 -7.85 32.61
CA ARG A 333 -14.23 -6.55 31.97
C ARG A 333 -12.73 -6.24 31.96
N PRO A 334 -12.25 -5.32 31.11
CA PRO A 334 -10.87 -4.85 31.18
C PRO A 334 -10.55 -4.23 32.54
N GLU A 335 -9.42 -4.63 33.13
CA GLU A 335 -8.92 -4.18 34.43
C GLU A 335 -7.51 -3.62 34.31
N ASN A 336 -7.26 -2.42 34.83
CA ASN A 336 -5.92 -1.81 34.90
C ASN A 336 -5.05 -2.54 35.94
N LEU A 337 -3.88 -3.05 35.52
CA LEU A 337 -2.88 -3.68 36.39
C LEU A 337 -1.69 -2.77 36.73
N GLY A 338 -1.66 -1.54 36.22
CA GLY A 338 -0.61 -0.56 36.48
C GLY A 338 0.26 -0.24 35.26
N LEU A 339 1.06 0.83 35.38
CA LEU A 339 1.97 1.30 34.35
C LEU A 339 3.14 0.32 34.15
N ILE A 340 3.47 0.04 32.90
CA ILE A 340 4.63 -0.79 32.54
C ILE A 340 5.88 0.10 32.65
N THR A 341 6.65 -0.09 33.73
CA THR A 341 7.84 0.71 34.03
C THR A 341 8.85 -0.10 34.85
N TRP A 342 10.14 0.28 34.76
CA TRP A 342 11.21 -0.28 35.59
C TRP A 342 12.21 0.80 36.00
N GLY A 343 12.40 1.02 37.30
CA GLY A 343 13.32 2.05 37.81
C GLY A 343 12.97 3.47 37.37
N GLY A 344 11.71 3.71 37.03
CA GLY A 344 11.22 4.98 36.44
C GLY A 344 11.40 5.11 34.93
N LYS A 345 11.98 4.09 34.27
CA LYS A 345 11.97 3.97 32.80
C LYS A 345 10.56 3.63 32.37
N ASP A 346 9.94 4.50 31.61
CA ASP A 346 8.60 4.30 31.09
C ASP A 346 8.62 3.54 29.76
N SER A 347 7.57 2.74 29.54
CA SER A 347 7.36 2.04 28.28
C SER A 347 6.48 2.88 27.35
N GLN A 348 6.90 3.03 26.09
CA GLN A 348 6.19 3.80 25.09
C GLN A 348 5.32 2.95 24.17
N TYR A 349 5.75 1.71 23.90
CA TYR A 349 5.00 0.73 23.16
C TYR A 349 5.54 -0.67 23.46
N ILE A 350 4.64 -1.66 23.50
CA ILE A 350 5.01 -3.07 23.62
C ILE A 350 4.77 -3.74 22.27
N CYS A 351 5.83 -4.28 21.65
CA CYS A 351 5.71 -4.90 20.35
C CYS A 351 5.09 -6.30 20.43
N GLU A 352 5.43 -7.07 21.46
CA GLU A 352 5.00 -8.46 21.65
C GLU A 352 4.89 -8.83 23.14
N MET A 353 4.03 -9.82 23.42
CA MET A 353 3.83 -10.41 24.74
C MET A 353 3.75 -11.92 24.64
N ILE A 354 4.56 -12.65 25.41
CA ILE A 354 4.56 -14.12 25.40
C ILE A 354 4.73 -14.69 26.80
N PHE A 355 3.94 -15.70 27.14
CA PHE A 355 4.09 -16.48 28.37
C PHE A 355 5.18 -17.57 28.25
N ASP A 356 6.01 -17.69 29.29
CA ASP A 356 6.86 -18.87 29.48
C ASP A 356 6.15 -20.01 30.22
N ASP A 357 6.80 -21.18 30.32
CA ASP A 357 6.23 -22.36 30.98
C ASP A 357 6.02 -22.22 32.49
N ARG A 358 6.58 -21.17 33.11
CA ARG A 358 6.39 -20.86 34.53
C ARG A 358 5.24 -19.88 34.75
N GLY A 359 4.59 -19.43 33.68
CA GLY A 359 3.49 -18.46 33.73
C GLY A 359 3.95 -17.00 33.83
N LEU A 360 5.23 -16.70 33.60
CA LEU A 360 5.69 -15.31 33.51
C LEU A 360 5.36 -14.73 32.14
N LEU A 361 4.78 -13.53 32.13
CA LEU A 361 4.50 -12.76 30.92
C LEU A 361 5.72 -11.93 30.54
N HIS A 362 6.35 -12.23 29.41
CA HIS A 362 7.48 -11.48 28.86
C HIS A 362 6.94 -10.43 27.90
N MET A 363 7.17 -9.14 28.21
CA MET A 363 6.75 -8.00 27.40
C MET A 363 7.97 -7.32 26.80
N VAL A 364 7.97 -7.09 25.49
CA VAL A 364 9.10 -6.50 24.78
C VAL A 364 8.81 -5.05 24.43
N ASP A 365 9.61 -4.16 24.99
CA ASP A 365 9.47 -2.71 24.84
C ASP A 365 10.23 -2.15 23.63
N VAL A 366 9.60 -1.18 22.97
CA VAL A 366 10.09 -0.49 21.78
C VAL A 366 9.68 0.99 21.79
N CYS A 367 10.33 1.81 20.94
CA CYS A 367 10.02 3.23 20.70
C CYS A 367 10.22 4.19 21.91
N GLY A 368 10.90 3.76 22.97
CA GLY A 368 11.24 4.57 24.13
C GLY A 368 12.72 4.96 24.21
N GLU A 369 13.04 5.96 25.05
CA GLU A 369 14.42 6.37 25.35
C GLU A 369 15.29 5.21 25.84
N PHE A 370 14.66 4.31 26.61
CA PHE A 370 15.31 3.20 27.30
C PHE A 370 15.20 1.88 26.55
N SER A 371 14.48 1.88 25.42
CA SER A 371 14.33 0.72 24.55
C SER A 371 15.65 0.37 23.86
N PRO A 372 15.81 -0.88 23.40
CA PRO A 372 14.89 -2.00 23.60
C PRO A 372 15.17 -2.78 24.90
N TYR A 373 14.13 -3.33 25.53
CA TYR A 373 14.27 -4.20 26.70
C TYR A 373 13.13 -5.23 26.79
N ILE A 374 13.32 -6.25 27.63
CA ILE A 374 12.27 -7.22 28.00
C ILE A 374 11.95 -7.06 29.48
N LEU A 375 10.67 -6.92 29.80
CA LEU A 375 10.14 -6.97 31.18
C LEU A 375 9.31 -8.23 31.36
N ALA A 376 9.79 -9.17 32.17
CA ALA A 376 9.07 -10.39 32.52
C ALA A 376 8.31 -10.20 33.84
N VAL A 377 7.02 -10.50 33.89
CA VAL A 377 6.16 -10.19 35.05
C VAL A 377 5.35 -11.41 35.49
N ASP A 378 5.28 -11.65 36.80
CA ASP A 378 4.41 -12.66 37.43
C ASP A 378 2.98 -12.10 37.57
N VAL A 379 2.24 -12.13 36.45
CA VAL A 379 0.89 -11.55 36.37
C VAL A 379 -0.12 -12.27 37.26
N GLY A 380 0.13 -13.53 37.63
CA GLY A 380 -0.72 -14.29 38.55
C GLY A 380 -0.71 -13.76 39.99
N LYS A 381 0.23 -12.87 40.32
CA LYS A 381 0.32 -12.17 41.61
C LYS A 381 -0.09 -10.70 41.53
N LEU A 382 -0.45 -10.20 40.35
CA LEU A 382 -0.86 -8.81 40.16
C LEU A 382 -2.34 -8.62 40.49
N GLU A 383 -2.61 -7.56 41.25
CA GLU A 383 -3.94 -7.05 41.53
C GLU A 383 -4.06 -5.61 41.03
N PRO A 384 -5.26 -5.14 40.63
CA PRO A 384 -5.47 -3.75 40.27
C PRO A 384 -4.99 -2.80 41.40
N PRO A 385 -4.22 -1.75 41.08
CA PRO A 385 -3.63 -0.89 42.10
C PRO A 385 -4.73 -0.14 42.85
N GLY A 386 -4.75 -0.28 44.18
CA GLY A 386 -5.64 0.49 45.06
C GLY A 386 -5.26 1.97 45.14
N ALA A 387 -6.12 2.78 45.75
CA ALA A 387 -5.90 4.23 45.90
C ALA A 387 -4.60 4.59 46.67
N ASP A 388 -4.15 3.71 47.57
CA ASP A 388 -2.94 3.92 48.38
C ASP A 388 -1.66 3.37 47.70
N ALA A 389 -1.76 2.78 46.51
CA ALA A 389 -0.60 2.32 45.76
C ALA A 389 0.29 3.53 45.39
N PRO A 390 1.63 3.44 45.50
CA PRO A 390 2.50 4.56 45.22
C PRO A 390 2.57 4.86 43.72
N ASP A 391 2.63 6.15 43.37
CA ASP A 391 2.86 6.59 41.99
C ASP A 391 4.22 6.11 41.47
N ALA A 392 4.25 5.71 40.20
CA ALA A 392 5.48 5.47 39.49
C ALA A 392 6.29 6.79 39.38
N LYS A 393 7.59 6.71 39.66
CA LYS A 393 8.52 7.83 39.47
C LYS A 393 8.96 7.91 38.01
N LEU A 394 8.04 8.31 37.14
CA LEU A 394 8.27 8.37 35.70
C LEU A 394 9.38 9.36 35.33
N ARG A 395 10.16 9.02 34.31
CA ARG A 395 11.08 9.92 33.62
C ARG A 395 10.54 10.15 32.20
N PRO A 396 9.71 11.18 31.98
CA PRO A 396 9.01 11.30 30.72
C PRO A 396 9.94 11.40 29.52
N TYR A 397 9.73 10.55 28.53
CA TYR A 397 10.37 10.64 27.23
C TYR A 397 9.37 11.16 26.19
N PHE A 398 9.81 12.16 25.44
CA PHE A 398 9.10 12.62 24.25
C PHE A 398 9.91 12.18 23.05
N GLU A 399 9.35 11.24 22.29
CA GLU A 399 9.97 10.78 21.07
C GLU A 399 10.18 11.96 20.11
N PRO A 400 11.36 12.10 19.48
CA PRO A 400 11.54 13.07 18.42
C PRO A 400 10.53 12.81 17.30
N ASP A 401 10.14 13.87 16.59
CA ASP A 401 9.22 13.77 15.46
C ASP A 401 9.74 12.73 14.45
N TYR A 402 8.99 11.64 14.24
CA TYR A 402 9.29 10.58 13.26
C TYR A 402 9.60 11.14 11.86
N ASN A 403 9.10 12.35 11.59
CA ASN A 403 9.18 13.06 10.33
C ASN A 403 10.14 14.26 10.37
N GLY A 404 11.14 14.29 11.25
CA GLY A 404 12.19 15.33 11.48
C GLY A 404 12.83 16.08 10.28
N VAL A 405 12.33 15.95 9.05
CA VAL A 405 12.49 16.84 7.90
C VAL A 405 11.49 18.01 7.85
N GLY A 406 10.45 18.03 8.70
CA GLY A 406 9.43 19.10 8.73
C GLY A 406 8.22 18.84 7.82
N SER A 407 7.43 19.87 7.51
CA SER A 407 6.29 19.77 6.57
C SER A 407 6.77 19.34 5.18
N ALA A 408 6.16 18.31 4.58
CA ALA A 408 6.55 17.57 3.36
C ALA A 408 7.37 16.28 3.56
N ALA A 409 7.23 15.57 4.69
CA ALA A 409 7.88 14.28 4.91
C ALA A 409 7.46 13.18 3.91
N PHE A 410 6.24 13.27 3.35
CA PHE A 410 5.72 12.31 2.38
C PHE A 410 5.48 12.97 1.02
N MET A 411 5.97 12.36 -0.07
CA MET A 411 5.75 12.87 -1.43
C MET A 411 4.27 12.79 -1.80
N HIS A 412 3.55 13.90 -1.78
CA HIS A 412 2.14 13.93 -2.13
C HIS A 412 1.82 15.19 -2.96
N ILE A 413 0.72 15.13 -3.69
CA ILE A 413 0.23 16.25 -4.47
C ILE A 413 -0.34 17.30 -3.52
N GLU A 414 0.23 18.51 -3.57
CA GLU A 414 -0.22 19.65 -2.75
C GLU A 414 -1.52 20.25 -3.30
N ALA A 415 -2.52 20.41 -2.43
CA ALA A 415 -3.82 20.98 -2.77
C ALA A 415 -4.48 21.64 -1.55
N LYS A 416 -5.46 22.51 -1.78
CA LYS A 416 -6.24 23.15 -0.70
C LYS A 416 -7.13 22.16 0.05
N GLU A 417 -7.76 21.25 -0.67
CA GLU A 417 -8.56 20.17 -0.11
C GLU A 417 -8.19 18.85 -0.81
N THR A 418 -8.08 17.79 -0.01
CA THR A 418 -7.81 16.43 -0.49
C THR A 418 -8.84 15.47 0.09
N SER A 419 -9.37 14.57 -0.73
CA SER A 419 -10.29 13.53 -0.26
C SER A 419 -10.11 12.21 -1.01
N THR A 420 -10.40 11.10 -0.33
CA THR A 420 -10.37 9.75 -0.90
C THR A 420 -11.79 9.23 -1.11
N LEU A 421 -12.04 8.64 -2.28
CA LEU A 421 -13.18 7.77 -2.56
C LEU A 421 -12.69 6.30 -2.55
N PRO A 422 -12.77 5.60 -1.40
CA PRO A 422 -12.27 4.24 -1.26
C PRO A 422 -13.26 3.20 -1.82
N LEU A 423 -13.28 3.03 -3.15
CA LEU A 423 -14.21 2.13 -3.84
C LEU A 423 -14.22 0.70 -3.25
N HIS A 424 -13.03 0.17 -2.91
CA HIS A 424 -12.84 -1.14 -2.27
C HIS A 424 -13.62 -1.33 -0.95
N GLN A 425 -14.01 -0.25 -0.29
CA GLN A 425 -14.80 -0.33 0.95
C GLN A 425 -16.30 -0.54 0.71
N THR A 426 -16.78 -0.26 -0.51
CA THR A 426 -18.22 -0.26 -0.85
C THR A 426 -18.58 -1.21 -1.98
N MET A 427 -17.60 -1.63 -2.77
CA MET A 427 -17.76 -2.49 -3.94
C MET A 427 -16.95 -3.77 -3.76
N ASP A 428 -17.23 -4.78 -4.59
CA ASP A 428 -16.34 -5.94 -4.71
C ASP A 428 -15.03 -5.54 -5.37
N TRP A 429 -13.91 -6.03 -4.87
CA TRP A 429 -12.57 -5.63 -5.32
C TRP A 429 -12.38 -5.81 -6.83
N LYS A 430 -12.91 -6.90 -7.39
CA LYS A 430 -12.94 -7.16 -8.84
C LYS A 430 -13.59 -6.05 -9.68
N ASP A 431 -14.41 -5.20 -9.07
CA ASP A 431 -15.19 -4.14 -9.71
C ASP A 431 -14.62 -2.73 -9.47
N THR A 432 -13.54 -2.61 -8.70
CA THR A 432 -13.02 -1.30 -8.24
C THR A 432 -11.91 -0.70 -9.10
N ALA A 433 -11.28 -1.52 -9.96
CA ALA A 433 -10.23 -1.06 -10.86
C ALA A 433 -10.83 -0.05 -11.85
N VAL A 434 -10.41 1.22 -11.74
CA VAL A 434 -10.93 2.33 -12.52
C VAL A 434 -10.30 2.30 -13.90
N CYS A 435 -11.12 2.36 -14.95
CA CYS A 435 -10.66 2.40 -16.34
C CYS A 435 -11.01 3.71 -17.05
N HIS A 436 -11.95 4.48 -16.51
CA HIS A 436 -12.38 5.77 -17.05
C HIS A 436 -12.89 6.68 -15.94
N LEU A 437 -12.60 7.97 -16.07
CA LEU A 437 -13.10 9.04 -15.21
C LEU A 437 -13.80 10.08 -16.07
N HIS A 438 -14.99 10.50 -15.65
CA HIS A 438 -15.73 11.59 -16.26
C HIS A 438 -16.23 12.54 -15.18
N VAL A 439 -16.12 13.85 -15.43
CA VAL A 439 -16.59 14.88 -14.49
C VAL A 439 -17.63 15.73 -15.19
N SER A 440 -18.74 15.95 -14.50
CA SER A 440 -19.82 16.81 -14.98
C SER A 440 -20.64 17.33 -13.81
N GLY A 441 -20.97 18.62 -13.81
CA GLY A 441 -21.80 19.23 -12.77
C GLY A 441 -21.26 19.06 -11.35
N CYS A 442 -19.93 19.19 -11.17
CA CYS A 442 -19.23 18.97 -9.89
C CYS A 442 -19.32 17.52 -9.32
N LYS A 443 -19.75 16.56 -10.15
CA LYS A 443 -19.81 15.15 -9.80
C LYS A 443 -18.79 14.35 -10.58
N LEU A 444 -18.20 13.37 -9.88
CA LEU A 444 -17.32 12.38 -10.46
C LEU A 444 -18.13 11.15 -10.85
N TYR A 445 -17.90 10.69 -12.07
CA TYR A 445 -18.37 9.42 -12.57
C TYR A 445 -17.18 8.52 -12.91
N THR A 446 -17.19 7.29 -12.41
CA THR A 446 -16.15 6.30 -12.72
C THR A 446 -16.75 5.15 -13.52
N LEU A 447 -15.96 4.56 -14.41
CA LEU A 447 -16.21 3.22 -14.96
C LEU A 447 -15.09 2.28 -14.50
N GLY A 448 -15.43 1.03 -14.21
CA GLY A 448 -14.48 0.02 -13.81
C GLY A 448 -15.00 -1.41 -13.90
N GLY A 449 -14.14 -2.34 -13.49
CA GLY A 449 -14.45 -3.76 -13.26
C GLY A 449 -13.72 -4.76 -14.16
N ARG A 450 -13.73 -6.05 -13.77
CA ARG A 450 -13.09 -7.14 -14.51
C ARG A 450 -14.06 -8.02 -15.27
N GLY A 451 -15.18 -8.37 -14.64
CA GLY A 451 -16.21 -9.25 -15.23
C GLY A 451 -17.41 -8.49 -15.79
N SER A 452 -17.56 -7.22 -15.41
CA SER A 452 -18.68 -6.37 -15.79
C SER A 452 -18.20 -4.92 -15.91
N ILE A 453 -19.00 -4.07 -16.57
CA ILE A 453 -18.80 -2.63 -16.52
C ILE A 453 -19.66 -2.08 -15.39
N VAL A 454 -19.02 -1.57 -14.35
CA VAL A 454 -19.67 -0.91 -13.22
C VAL A 454 -19.41 0.58 -13.28
N ALA A 455 -20.48 1.36 -13.15
CA ALA A 455 -20.43 2.81 -13.07
C ALA A 455 -20.71 3.29 -11.65
N THR A 456 -19.98 4.30 -11.20
CA THR A 456 -20.24 4.98 -9.93
C THR A 456 -20.46 6.48 -10.13
N GLU A 457 -21.20 7.08 -9.20
CA GLU A 457 -21.42 8.52 -9.09
C GLU A 457 -21.04 8.96 -7.66
N SER A 458 -20.29 10.06 -7.53
CA SER A 458 -19.89 10.61 -6.23
C SER A 458 -19.66 12.11 -6.26
N GLU A 459 -19.90 12.76 -5.12
CA GLU A 459 -19.50 14.14 -4.88
C GLU A 459 -18.12 14.21 -4.21
N PHE A 460 -17.44 15.37 -4.29
CA PHE A 460 -16.07 15.54 -3.80
C PHE A 460 -15.87 15.18 -2.31
N GLY A 461 -16.85 15.45 -1.45
CA GLY A 461 -16.74 15.22 -0.01
C GLY A 461 -17.15 13.82 0.47
N GLU A 462 -17.73 13.00 -0.41
CA GLU A 462 -18.27 11.68 -0.01
C GLU A 462 -17.17 10.61 0.00
N ASP A 463 -17.15 9.77 1.04
CA ASP A 463 -16.28 8.59 1.14
C ASP A 463 -16.93 7.31 0.59
N ARG A 464 -18.11 7.45 -0.03
CA ARG A 464 -18.85 6.36 -0.68
C ARG A 464 -19.54 6.89 -1.92
N PRO A 465 -19.66 6.09 -2.99
CA PRO A 465 -20.48 6.49 -4.12
C PRO A 465 -21.95 6.68 -3.70
N SER A 466 -22.56 7.78 -4.14
CA SER A 466 -24.00 8.00 -3.99
C SER A 466 -24.81 7.08 -4.89
N ARG A 467 -24.21 6.56 -5.98
CA ARG A 467 -24.83 5.56 -6.85
C ARG A 467 -23.80 4.58 -7.41
N ILE A 468 -24.20 3.31 -7.50
CA ILE A 468 -23.44 2.22 -8.14
C ILE A 468 -24.39 1.49 -9.09
N ARG A 469 -23.96 1.24 -10.33
CA ARG A 469 -24.75 0.50 -11.34
C ARG A 469 -23.88 -0.42 -12.18
N THR A 470 -24.29 -1.67 -12.32
CA THR A 470 -23.78 -2.53 -13.38
C THR A 470 -24.45 -2.13 -14.70
N LEU A 471 -23.64 -1.68 -15.67
CA LEU A 471 -24.12 -1.26 -16.99
C LEU A 471 -24.05 -2.38 -18.03
N TYR A 472 -23.18 -3.37 -17.80
CA TYR A 472 -23.00 -4.52 -18.70
C TYR A 472 -22.37 -5.70 -17.95
N GLU A 473 -22.93 -6.90 -18.10
CA GLU A 473 -22.47 -8.12 -17.41
C GLU A 473 -21.63 -9.06 -18.29
N GLY A 474 -21.56 -8.85 -19.60
CA GLY A 474 -20.90 -9.78 -20.53
C GLY A 474 -19.36 -9.74 -20.47
N GLY A 475 -18.77 -8.75 -19.80
CA GLY A 475 -17.33 -8.56 -19.68
C GLY A 475 -16.98 -7.20 -19.08
N GLY A 476 -15.79 -7.09 -18.49
CA GLY A 476 -15.26 -5.83 -17.97
C GLY A 476 -14.62 -4.97 -19.06
N PRO A 477 -14.32 -3.69 -18.77
CA PRO A 477 -13.57 -2.81 -19.67
C PRO A 477 -12.12 -3.29 -19.90
N ALA A 478 -11.79 -3.61 -21.16
CA ALA A 478 -10.41 -3.85 -21.62
C ALA A 478 -9.73 -2.57 -22.10
N SER A 479 -10.49 -1.68 -22.75
CA SER A 479 -9.99 -0.37 -23.19
C SER A 479 -11.12 0.66 -23.21
N CYS A 480 -10.84 1.87 -22.71
CA CYS A 480 -11.82 2.95 -22.62
C CYS A 480 -11.25 4.25 -23.18
N ILE A 481 -12.03 4.93 -24.01
CA ILE A 481 -11.71 6.27 -24.52
C ILE A 481 -12.93 7.21 -24.40
N PRO A 482 -12.72 8.53 -24.25
CA PRO A 482 -13.79 9.51 -24.36
C PRO A 482 -14.50 9.43 -25.72
N PHE A 483 -15.82 9.60 -25.75
CA PHE A 483 -16.61 9.63 -26.98
C PHE A 483 -17.67 10.75 -26.94
N GLY A 484 -17.39 11.88 -27.58
CA GLY A 484 -18.29 13.03 -27.55
C GLY A 484 -18.45 13.64 -26.14
N VAL A 485 -19.59 14.29 -25.90
CA VAL A 485 -19.88 14.92 -24.60
C VAL A 485 -20.56 13.92 -23.67
N GLY A 486 -19.89 13.57 -22.57
CA GLY A 486 -20.48 12.79 -21.49
C GLY A 486 -20.65 11.29 -21.75
N ARG A 487 -20.01 10.73 -22.79
CA ARG A 487 -19.99 9.29 -23.05
C ARG A 487 -18.57 8.75 -23.19
N ALA A 488 -18.43 7.45 -23.02
CA ALA A 488 -17.21 6.71 -23.26
C ALA A 488 -17.47 5.57 -24.26
N ALA A 489 -16.51 5.32 -25.14
CA ALA A 489 -16.47 4.08 -25.90
C ALA A 489 -15.64 3.06 -25.11
N VAL A 490 -16.22 1.89 -24.88
CA VAL A 490 -15.63 0.82 -24.07
C VAL A 490 -15.52 -0.45 -24.90
N LEU A 491 -14.29 -0.92 -25.11
CA LEU A 491 -14.03 -2.28 -25.57
C LEU A 491 -14.03 -3.20 -24.35
N THR A 492 -14.85 -4.23 -24.37
CA THR A 492 -15.00 -5.19 -23.28
C THR A 492 -14.07 -6.39 -23.45
N THR A 493 -13.80 -7.10 -22.35
CA THR A 493 -12.96 -8.31 -22.34
C THR A 493 -13.52 -9.46 -23.17
N ASN A 494 -14.83 -9.47 -23.45
CA ASN A 494 -15.46 -10.42 -24.38
C ASN A 494 -15.50 -9.91 -25.85
N GLY A 495 -14.87 -8.77 -26.15
CA GLY A 495 -14.68 -8.26 -27.51
C GLY A 495 -15.81 -7.40 -28.08
N HIS A 496 -16.76 -6.94 -27.24
CA HIS A 496 -17.80 -6.00 -27.67
C HIS A 496 -17.33 -4.56 -27.53
N ILE A 497 -17.86 -3.67 -28.37
CA ILE A 497 -17.68 -2.23 -28.25
C ILE A 497 -19.01 -1.64 -27.83
N LEU A 498 -19.02 -0.97 -26.68
CA LEU A 498 -20.20 -0.31 -26.13
C LEU A 498 -19.99 1.21 -26.12
N LEU A 499 -21.04 1.97 -26.39
CA LEU A 499 -21.10 3.36 -25.96
C LEU A 499 -21.81 3.43 -24.61
N VAL A 500 -21.10 3.94 -23.63
CA VAL A 500 -21.53 4.01 -22.24
C VAL A 500 -21.79 5.46 -21.88
N ASP A 501 -22.98 5.73 -21.34
CA ASP A 501 -23.35 6.99 -20.71
C ASP A 501 -23.23 6.81 -19.19
N PRO A 502 -22.11 7.22 -18.58
CA PRO A 502 -21.91 7.13 -17.13
C PRO A 502 -22.88 8.02 -16.33
N ILE A 503 -23.41 9.10 -16.91
CA ILE A 503 -24.31 10.04 -16.22
C ILE A 503 -25.74 9.50 -16.21
N GLY A 504 -26.28 9.22 -17.39
CA GLY A 504 -27.61 8.63 -17.55
C GLY A 504 -27.67 7.18 -17.04
N GLY A 505 -26.53 6.48 -17.10
CA GLY A 505 -26.36 5.07 -16.69
C GLY A 505 -26.93 4.09 -17.71
N GLY A 506 -26.62 4.30 -18.98
CA GLY A 506 -26.97 3.39 -20.08
C GLY A 506 -25.74 2.87 -20.81
N ALA A 507 -25.85 1.69 -21.41
CA ALA A 507 -24.85 1.13 -22.32
C ALA A 507 -25.55 0.62 -23.58
N GLU A 508 -25.09 1.07 -24.75
CA GLU A 508 -25.59 0.62 -26.05
C GLU A 508 -24.46 -0.12 -26.79
N GLN A 509 -24.77 -1.30 -27.33
CA GLN A 509 -23.80 -2.04 -28.14
C GLN A 509 -23.61 -1.32 -29.48
N TRP A 510 -22.38 -0.94 -29.77
CA TRP A 510 -21.97 -0.30 -31.01
C TRP A 510 -21.47 -1.31 -32.05
N ALA A 511 -20.69 -2.29 -31.60
CA ALA A 511 -20.16 -3.40 -32.38
C ALA A 511 -19.93 -4.63 -31.49
N GLY A 512 -19.89 -5.84 -32.06
CA GLY A 512 -19.54 -7.07 -31.34
C GLY A 512 -19.65 -8.30 -32.23
N ASP A 513 -19.00 -9.39 -31.83
CA ASP A 513 -18.99 -10.73 -32.44
C ASP A 513 -18.44 -10.86 -33.88
N GLU A 514 -18.15 -9.76 -34.58
CA GLU A 514 -17.51 -9.74 -35.90
C GLU A 514 -15.98 -9.70 -35.81
N GLU A 515 -15.30 -10.36 -36.76
CA GLU A 515 -13.86 -10.18 -36.96
C GLU A 515 -13.60 -8.79 -37.57
N PRO A 516 -12.54 -8.06 -37.16
CA PRO A 516 -11.42 -8.49 -36.31
C PRO A 516 -11.67 -8.39 -34.80
N LYS A 517 -10.98 -9.23 -34.02
CA LYS A 517 -10.92 -9.09 -32.56
C LYS A 517 -9.96 -7.97 -32.13
N LEU A 518 -10.53 -6.85 -31.71
CA LEU A 518 -9.74 -5.74 -31.17
C LEU A 518 -9.24 -6.03 -29.75
N THR A 519 -8.07 -5.46 -29.43
CA THR A 519 -7.47 -5.46 -28.09
C THR A 519 -7.46 -4.07 -27.47
N ARG A 520 -7.50 -3.01 -28.28
CA ARG A 520 -7.42 -1.62 -27.81
C ARG A 520 -8.22 -0.64 -28.66
N LEU A 521 -8.80 0.37 -28.00
CA LEU A 521 -9.33 1.58 -28.63
C LEU A 521 -8.31 2.71 -28.47
N HIS A 522 -8.09 3.47 -29.54
CA HIS A 522 -7.10 4.56 -29.57
C HIS A 522 -7.74 5.93 -29.47
N ALA A 523 -8.72 6.21 -30.32
CA ALA A 523 -9.36 7.52 -30.39
C ALA A 523 -10.74 7.46 -31.04
N ALA A 524 -11.54 8.48 -30.74
CA ALA A 524 -12.76 8.81 -31.49
C ALA A 524 -12.42 9.89 -32.52
N THR A 525 -12.93 9.75 -33.73
CA THR A 525 -12.76 10.73 -34.80
C THR A 525 -13.89 11.78 -34.73
N VAL A 526 -13.71 12.91 -35.44
CA VAL A 526 -14.70 14.00 -35.47
C VAL A 526 -16.04 13.59 -36.10
N ASP A 527 -16.05 12.63 -37.02
CA ASP A 527 -17.29 12.10 -37.61
C ASP A 527 -18.05 11.13 -36.67
N GLY A 528 -17.48 10.84 -35.51
CA GLY A 528 -18.05 9.94 -34.50
C GLY A 528 -17.84 8.46 -34.83
N SER A 529 -16.78 8.14 -35.57
CA SER A 529 -16.26 6.77 -35.70
C SER A 529 -15.15 6.51 -34.67
N LEU A 530 -14.68 5.27 -34.59
CA LEU A 530 -13.66 4.85 -33.64
C LEU A 530 -12.44 4.31 -34.37
N LEU A 531 -11.26 4.47 -33.77
CA LEU A 531 -10.04 3.80 -34.17
C LEU A 531 -9.66 2.77 -33.10
N GLY A 532 -9.40 1.54 -33.52
CA GLY A 532 -8.97 0.46 -32.64
C GLY A 532 -7.95 -0.46 -33.32
N SER A 533 -7.22 -1.23 -32.54
CA SER A 533 -6.24 -2.20 -33.05
C SER A 533 -6.47 -3.61 -32.50
N ASP A 534 -6.04 -4.61 -33.26
CA ASP A 534 -6.02 -6.02 -32.85
C ASP A 534 -4.72 -6.38 -32.11
N GLY A 535 -4.55 -7.68 -31.79
CA GLY A 535 -3.37 -8.20 -31.08
C GLY A 535 -2.07 -8.15 -31.89
N GLU A 536 -2.15 -8.01 -33.22
CA GLU A 536 -1.00 -7.87 -34.11
C GLU A 536 -0.69 -6.40 -34.41
N GLY A 537 -1.49 -5.47 -33.86
CA GLY A 537 -1.32 -4.03 -34.03
C GLY A 537 -1.94 -3.48 -35.31
N ALA A 538 -2.68 -4.27 -36.09
CA ALA A 538 -3.38 -3.76 -37.27
C ALA A 538 -4.49 -2.79 -36.84
N VAL A 539 -4.56 -1.63 -37.48
CA VAL A 539 -5.50 -0.57 -37.09
C VAL A 539 -6.76 -0.61 -37.96
N TYR A 540 -7.91 -0.45 -37.31
CA TYR A 540 -9.23 -0.48 -37.91
C TYR A 540 -9.98 0.82 -37.64
N HIS A 541 -10.62 1.32 -38.68
CA HIS A 541 -11.65 2.34 -38.60
C HIS A 541 -13.01 1.66 -38.43
N ILE A 542 -13.73 2.04 -37.38
CA ILE A 542 -14.99 1.41 -36.96
C ILE A 542 -16.11 2.43 -37.17
N GLY A 543 -16.84 2.28 -38.27
CA GLY A 543 -17.90 3.20 -38.66
C GLY A 543 -19.16 3.09 -37.77
N ARG A 544 -20.12 3.99 -37.99
CA ARG A 544 -21.43 3.93 -37.35
C ARG A 544 -22.14 2.63 -37.71
N GLY A 545 -22.64 1.91 -36.70
CA GLY A 545 -23.23 0.58 -36.85
C GLY A 545 -22.21 -0.57 -36.86
N GLY A 546 -20.98 -0.33 -36.37
CA GLY A 546 -20.01 -1.38 -36.04
C GLY A 546 -19.22 -1.96 -37.21
N ARG A 547 -19.25 -1.33 -38.39
CA ARG A 547 -18.51 -1.84 -39.56
C ARG A 547 -17.02 -1.57 -39.45
N PHE A 548 -16.24 -2.64 -39.50
CA PHE A 548 -14.78 -2.60 -39.47
C PHE A 548 -14.19 -2.39 -40.85
N ARG A 549 -13.17 -1.54 -40.92
CA ARG A 549 -12.37 -1.31 -42.12
C ARG A 549 -10.91 -1.15 -41.73
N GLN A 550 -10.06 -2.08 -42.13
CA GLN A 550 -8.63 -1.98 -41.88
C GLN A 550 -8.04 -0.78 -42.62
N LEU A 551 -7.19 -0.03 -41.92
CA LEU A 551 -6.42 1.09 -42.48
C LEU A 551 -5.13 0.56 -43.11
N LYS A 552 -4.85 0.96 -44.36
CA LYS A 552 -3.75 0.40 -45.14
C LYS A 552 -2.40 0.91 -44.63
N GLY A 553 -1.45 -0.02 -44.46
CA GLY A 553 -0.07 0.33 -44.09
C GLY A 553 0.06 1.00 -42.73
N LEU A 554 -0.93 0.83 -41.85
CA LEU A 554 -0.92 1.34 -40.49
C LEU A 554 -0.87 0.18 -39.49
N GLN A 555 0.21 0.13 -38.72
CA GLN A 555 0.41 -0.83 -37.65
C GLN A 555 0.94 -0.09 -36.43
N VAL A 556 0.32 -0.32 -35.27
CA VAL A 556 0.76 0.22 -33.99
C VAL A 556 1.46 -0.89 -33.20
N GLU A 557 2.47 -0.54 -32.42
CA GLU A 557 3.09 -1.52 -31.52
C GLU A 557 2.01 -2.10 -30.57
N PRO A 558 1.87 -3.44 -30.51
CA PRO A 558 0.86 -4.07 -29.67
C PRO A 558 0.97 -3.69 -28.18
N ASN A 559 -0.15 -3.81 -27.47
CA ASN A 559 -0.33 -3.53 -26.04
C ASN A 559 -0.15 -2.06 -25.63
N ASP A 560 1.00 -1.45 -25.88
CA ASP A 560 1.39 -0.18 -25.28
C ASP A 560 1.35 1.02 -26.22
N GLY A 561 1.58 0.79 -27.52
CA GLY A 561 1.62 1.85 -28.52
C GLY A 561 0.28 2.57 -28.65
N ILE A 562 0.35 3.88 -28.94
CA ILE A 562 -0.84 4.71 -29.13
C ILE A 562 -0.89 5.32 -30.53
N LEU A 563 -2.10 5.66 -30.97
CA LEU A 563 -2.33 6.63 -32.04
C LEU A 563 -2.73 7.96 -31.39
N LEU A 564 -1.92 9.00 -31.56
CA LEU A 564 -2.21 10.34 -31.06
C LEU A 564 -2.85 11.19 -32.17
N PRO A 565 -4.14 11.55 -32.08
CA PRO A 565 -4.74 12.47 -33.03
C PRO A 565 -4.07 13.84 -32.98
N LEU A 566 -3.63 14.34 -34.13
CA LEU A 566 -3.09 15.69 -34.29
C LEU A 566 -4.18 16.68 -34.72
N ASP A 567 -5.06 16.21 -35.60
CA ASP A 567 -6.25 16.88 -36.10
C ASP A 567 -7.22 15.84 -36.69
N ASP A 568 -8.21 16.29 -37.45
CA ASP A 568 -9.27 15.45 -38.04
C ASP A 568 -8.74 14.42 -39.06
N ASP A 569 -7.56 14.64 -39.64
CA ASP A 569 -6.97 13.76 -40.66
C ASP A 569 -5.68 13.06 -40.19
N ARG A 570 -4.87 13.73 -39.38
CA ARG A 570 -3.50 13.31 -39.09
C ARG A 570 -3.38 12.63 -37.73
N LEU A 571 -2.68 11.50 -37.70
CA LEU A 571 -2.32 10.75 -36.50
C LEU A 571 -0.80 10.70 -36.35
N LEU A 572 -0.29 10.89 -35.13
CA LEU A 572 1.10 10.62 -34.77
C LEU A 572 1.21 9.25 -34.10
N LEU A 573 2.23 8.48 -34.49
CA LEU A 573 2.54 7.18 -33.91
C LEU A 573 4.04 6.88 -33.99
N SER A 574 4.47 5.79 -33.35
CA SER A 574 5.85 5.30 -33.48
C SER A 574 6.03 4.46 -34.74
N GLY A 575 7.21 4.58 -35.34
CA GLY A 575 7.73 3.65 -36.34
C GLY A 575 8.71 2.66 -35.71
N GLU A 576 9.70 2.22 -36.47
CA GLU A 576 10.74 1.34 -35.94
C GLU A 576 11.66 2.11 -34.98
N ASN A 577 11.95 1.53 -33.81
CA ASN A 577 12.82 2.15 -32.81
C ASN A 577 12.34 3.53 -32.32
N ASP A 578 13.09 4.60 -32.65
CA ASP A 578 12.78 5.98 -32.28
C ASP A 578 12.20 6.80 -33.44
N GLU A 579 11.77 6.14 -34.52
CA GLU A 579 11.06 6.80 -35.60
C GLU A 579 9.68 7.28 -35.16
N LEU A 580 9.28 8.42 -35.71
CA LEU A 580 7.92 8.94 -35.59
C LEU A 580 7.29 8.98 -36.98
N LEU A 581 6.05 8.53 -37.06
CA LEU A 581 5.27 8.53 -38.29
C LEU A 581 4.08 9.47 -38.14
N VAL A 582 3.71 10.14 -39.24
CA VAL A 582 2.42 10.80 -39.38
C VAL A 582 1.59 10.05 -40.40
N TYR A 583 0.42 9.59 -40.00
CA TYR A 583 -0.52 8.91 -40.86
C TYR A 583 -1.69 9.84 -41.24
N SER A 584 -2.00 9.94 -42.53
CA SER A 584 -3.19 10.63 -43.03
C SER A 584 -4.34 9.64 -43.20
N LEU A 585 -5.47 9.89 -42.54
CA LEU A 585 -6.68 9.07 -42.62
C LEU A 585 -7.31 9.12 -44.01
N ALA A 586 -7.40 10.29 -44.62
CA ALA A 586 -7.93 10.49 -45.96
C ALA A 586 -7.00 9.95 -47.05
N GLY A 587 -5.68 10.10 -46.86
CA GLY A 587 -4.67 9.63 -47.81
C GLY A 587 -4.28 8.16 -47.67
N GLU A 588 -4.62 7.55 -46.52
CA GLU A 588 -4.19 6.20 -46.11
C GLU A 588 -2.71 5.92 -46.33
N ARG A 589 -1.87 6.84 -45.85
CA ARG A 589 -0.42 6.75 -45.97
C ARG A 589 0.27 7.27 -44.71
N ALA A 590 1.35 6.60 -44.34
CA ALA A 590 2.29 7.07 -43.32
C ALA A 590 3.48 7.79 -43.98
N GLU A 591 3.96 8.84 -43.33
CA GLU A 591 5.23 9.52 -43.64
C GLU A 591 6.11 9.50 -42.40
N THR A 592 7.36 9.05 -42.55
CA THR A 592 8.35 9.11 -41.48
C THR A 592 8.85 10.54 -41.32
N LEU A 593 8.76 11.06 -40.09
CA LEU A 593 9.26 12.37 -39.74
C LEU A 593 10.80 12.36 -39.71
N ALA A 594 11.40 13.49 -40.12
CA ALA A 594 12.84 13.70 -39.97
C ALA A 594 13.25 13.81 -38.48
N VAL A 595 12.33 14.23 -37.62
CA VAL A 595 12.51 14.22 -36.17
C VAL A 595 12.18 12.84 -35.60
N LYS A 596 12.94 12.45 -34.57
CA LYS A 596 12.81 11.16 -33.86
C LYS A 596 12.17 11.36 -32.50
N ALA A 597 11.52 10.33 -31.96
CA ALA A 597 11.11 10.28 -30.57
C ALA A 597 12.32 10.47 -29.63
N ALA A 598 12.08 10.92 -28.40
CA ALA A 598 13.14 11.00 -27.41
C ALA A 598 13.60 9.58 -27.02
N SER A 599 14.91 9.34 -27.06
CA SER A 599 15.49 8.03 -26.75
C SER A 599 16.77 8.16 -25.92
N ILE A 600 16.98 7.19 -25.00
CA ILE A 600 18.29 7.00 -24.37
C ILE A 600 19.19 6.30 -25.37
N ARG A 601 20.44 6.75 -25.50
CA ARG A 601 21.40 6.17 -26.44
C ARG A 601 21.54 4.66 -26.20
N GLY A 602 21.30 3.86 -27.23
CA GLY A 602 21.32 2.39 -27.16
C GLY A 602 19.99 1.74 -26.72
N ARG A 603 18.97 2.53 -26.36
CA ARG A 603 17.63 2.07 -25.97
C ARG A 603 16.53 2.63 -26.88
N MET A 604 16.85 2.88 -28.15
CA MET A 604 15.89 3.41 -29.13
C MET A 604 14.66 2.51 -29.33
N PHE A 605 14.80 1.19 -29.14
CA PHE A 605 13.67 0.24 -29.13
C PHE A 605 12.66 0.45 -27.97
N LYS A 606 12.98 1.29 -26.98
CA LYS A 606 12.07 1.72 -25.90
C LYS A 606 11.56 3.15 -26.07
N ALA A 607 11.78 3.78 -27.22
CA ALA A 607 11.29 5.12 -27.54
C ALA A 607 9.83 5.14 -28.04
N LEU A 608 9.11 4.01 -27.92
CA LEU A 608 7.70 3.86 -28.23
C LEU A 608 6.86 4.96 -27.57
N LEU A 609 6.03 5.63 -28.36
CA LEU A 609 5.04 6.61 -27.91
C LEU A 609 3.92 5.90 -27.15
N THR A 610 3.76 6.24 -25.87
CA THR A 610 2.78 5.64 -24.96
C THR A 610 1.72 6.62 -24.46
N GLY A 611 1.93 7.90 -24.73
CA GLY A 611 1.04 8.98 -24.30
C GLY A 611 1.39 10.30 -24.97
N GLY A 612 0.39 11.17 -25.10
CA GLY A 612 0.61 12.54 -25.51
C GLY A 612 -0.68 13.33 -25.63
N THR A 613 -0.55 14.65 -25.80
CA THR A 613 -1.66 15.57 -26.07
C THR A 613 -1.20 16.73 -26.94
N VAL A 614 -2.14 17.36 -27.64
CA VAL A 614 -1.89 18.55 -28.47
C VAL A 614 -2.37 19.79 -27.71
N LEU A 615 -1.47 20.77 -27.53
CA LEU A 615 -1.74 22.06 -26.89
C LEU A 615 -2.53 22.98 -27.82
N ALA A 616 -3.03 24.10 -27.29
CA ALA A 616 -3.89 25.02 -28.06
C ALA A 616 -3.20 25.63 -29.29
N ASP A 617 -1.88 25.77 -29.26
CA ASP A 617 -1.07 26.29 -30.37
C ASP A 617 -0.63 25.22 -31.37
N GLY A 618 -1.04 23.96 -31.17
CA GLY A 618 -0.64 22.81 -31.99
C GLY A 618 0.65 22.13 -31.53
N THR A 619 1.31 22.61 -30.48
CA THR A 619 2.49 21.93 -29.90
C THR A 619 2.07 20.59 -29.34
N ILE A 620 2.84 19.54 -29.64
CA ILE A 620 2.59 18.21 -29.12
C ILE A 620 3.46 18.00 -27.89
N VAL A 621 2.85 17.57 -26.78
CA VAL A 621 3.56 17.07 -25.60
C VAL A 621 3.40 15.56 -25.59
N ALA A 622 4.50 14.82 -25.55
CA ALA A 622 4.51 13.38 -25.76
C ALA A 622 5.50 12.68 -24.82
N GLY A 623 5.18 11.43 -24.51
CA GLY A 623 5.95 10.60 -23.61
C GLY A 623 6.24 9.22 -24.18
N THR A 624 7.39 8.66 -23.81
CA THR A 624 7.81 7.34 -24.28
C THR A 624 7.70 6.25 -23.21
N MET A 625 7.76 4.99 -23.67
CA MET A 625 7.83 3.78 -22.86
C MET A 625 9.02 3.79 -21.88
N ASP A 626 10.15 4.39 -22.24
CA ASP A 626 11.33 4.47 -21.36
C ASP A 626 11.32 5.65 -20.39
N GLY A 627 10.20 6.38 -20.28
CA GLY A 627 10.08 7.46 -19.31
C GLY A 627 10.54 8.83 -19.82
N LEU A 628 10.73 9.04 -21.13
CA LEU A 628 11.21 10.33 -21.67
C LEU A 628 10.06 11.24 -22.08
N LEU A 629 10.06 12.47 -21.56
CA LEU A 629 9.15 13.54 -21.98
C LEU A 629 9.80 14.40 -23.08
N PHE A 630 9.03 14.71 -24.11
CA PHE A 630 9.44 15.63 -25.17
C PHE A 630 8.28 16.41 -25.75
N THR A 631 8.60 17.49 -26.46
CA THR A 631 7.64 18.21 -27.28
C THR A 631 8.04 18.22 -28.74
N LEU A 632 7.04 18.35 -29.62
CA LEU A 632 7.21 18.65 -31.04
C LEU A 632 6.53 19.97 -31.38
N THR A 633 7.17 20.77 -32.24
CA THR A 633 6.53 21.97 -32.79
C THR A 633 5.32 21.63 -33.66
N PRO A 634 4.35 22.55 -33.84
CA PRO A 634 3.16 22.29 -34.66
C PRO A 634 3.45 21.87 -36.11
N ASP A 635 4.59 22.28 -36.65
CA ASP A 635 5.07 21.90 -37.99
C ASP A 635 5.79 20.54 -38.04
N LEU A 636 5.96 19.89 -36.88
CA LEU A 636 6.61 18.59 -36.68
C LEU A 636 8.09 18.56 -37.09
N ARG A 637 8.76 19.71 -37.12
CA ARG A 637 10.17 19.82 -37.58
C ARG A 637 11.19 19.95 -36.46
N GLN A 638 10.76 20.32 -35.27
CA GLN A 638 11.65 20.51 -34.13
C GLN A 638 11.14 19.74 -32.92
N ARG A 639 12.10 19.24 -32.13
CA ARG A 639 11.85 18.50 -30.91
C ARG A 639 12.64 19.11 -29.76
N THR A 640 11.99 19.26 -28.61
CA THR A 640 12.64 19.57 -27.33
C THR A 640 12.50 18.38 -26.39
N VAL A 641 13.60 17.91 -25.79
CA VAL A 641 13.59 16.78 -24.85
C VAL A 641 13.80 17.32 -23.44
N TYR A 642 12.93 16.94 -22.51
CA TYR A 642 12.96 17.41 -21.11
C TYR A 642 13.68 16.45 -20.16
N GLY A 643 14.06 15.27 -20.67
CA GLY A 643 14.79 14.26 -19.89
C GLY A 643 13.90 13.10 -19.49
N ARG A 644 14.54 12.15 -18.80
CA ARG A 644 13.88 10.94 -18.32
C ARG A 644 13.31 11.22 -16.95
N LEU A 645 12.07 10.82 -16.74
CA LEU A 645 11.46 10.82 -15.43
C LEU A 645 12.05 9.68 -14.59
N TYR A 646 12.01 9.88 -13.28
CA TYR A 646 12.78 9.07 -12.35
C TYR A 646 12.30 7.61 -12.28
N ALA A 647 10.99 7.38 -12.36
CA ALA A 647 10.40 6.04 -12.38
C ALA A 647 10.78 5.28 -13.66
N SER A 648 11.04 3.98 -13.53
CA SER A 648 11.27 3.05 -14.65
C SER A 648 9.95 2.60 -15.28
N GLY A 649 9.24 3.54 -15.92
CA GLY A 649 7.93 3.27 -16.51
C GLY A 649 7.54 4.25 -17.60
N GLN A 650 6.46 3.91 -18.31
CA GLN A 650 5.95 4.70 -19.42
C GLN A 650 5.27 5.99 -18.97
N LEU A 651 5.28 7.00 -19.85
CA LEU A 651 4.45 8.19 -19.70
C LEU A 651 3.11 7.98 -20.42
N ARG A 652 1.99 8.25 -19.75
CA ARG A 652 0.65 7.97 -20.28
C ARG A 652 -0.42 8.91 -19.73
N ASP A 653 -1.61 8.80 -20.31
CA ASP A 653 -2.83 9.51 -19.91
C ASP A 653 -2.67 11.03 -19.75
N PHE A 654 -2.23 11.67 -20.84
CA PHE A 654 -2.00 13.10 -20.87
C PHE A 654 -3.33 13.85 -20.93
N VAL A 655 -3.52 14.82 -20.04
CA VAL A 655 -4.71 15.69 -20.00
C VAL A 655 -4.27 17.13 -20.20
N ARG A 656 -4.78 17.78 -21.24
CA ARG A 656 -4.57 19.22 -21.45
C ARG A 656 -5.41 20.02 -20.45
N ILE A 657 -4.76 20.73 -19.53
CA ILE A 657 -5.43 21.49 -18.47
C ILE A 657 -5.46 22.99 -18.72
N GLY A 658 -4.64 23.49 -19.65
CA GLY A 658 -4.57 24.91 -20.05
C GLY A 658 -4.35 25.08 -21.56
N ASP A 659 -4.02 26.29 -22.00
CA ASP A 659 -3.66 26.53 -23.41
C ASP A 659 -2.26 26.00 -23.73
N GLY A 660 -1.32 26.17 -22.80
CA GLY A 660 0.07 25.71 -22.89
C GLY A 660 0.45 24.68 -21.83
N GLU A 661 -0.53 24.02 -21.21
CA GLU A 661 -0.34 23.21 -20.00
C GLU A 661 -1.00 21.84 -20.13
N ALA A 662 -0.30 20.82 -19.63
CA ALA A 662 -0.78 19.45 -19.57
C ALA A 662 -0.33 18.78 -18.27
N ILE A 663 -1.08 17.78 -17.84
CA ILE A 663 -0.67 16.83 -16.82
C ILE A 663 -0.58 15.43 -17.44
N GLY A 664 0.10 14.52 -16.77
CA GLY A 664 0.12 13.12 -17.17
C GLY A 664 0.64 12.21 -16.07
N ILE A 665 0.68 10.92 -16.37
CA ILE A 665 1.17 9.87 -15.47
C ILE A 665 2.56 9.45 -15.91
N TYR A 666 3.44 9.17 -14.97
CA TYR A 666 4.63 8.36 -15.20
C TYR A 666 4.78 7.28 -14.12
N GLY A 667 5.32 6.12 -14.51
CA GLY A 667 5.42 4.93 -13.66
C GLY A 667 4.60 3.75 -14.18
N GLY A 668 5.17 2.54 -14.05
CA GLY A 668 4.56 1.28 -14.48
C GLY A 668 3.76 0.56 -13.39
N GLU A 669 3.24 -0.63 -13.72
CA GLU A 669 2.46 -1.46 -12.77
C GLU A 669 3.26 -1.91 -11.55
N GLN A 670 4.57 -2.08 -11.72
CA GLN A 670 5.51 -2.50 -10.67
C GLN A 670 6.18 -1.31 -9.98
N GLU A 671 5.68 -0.09 -10.15
CA GLU A 671 6.33 1.13 -9.66
C GLU A 671 5.41 1.97 -8.77
N ALA A 672 5.97 3.05 -8.24
CA ALA A 672 5.19 4.10 -7.66
C ALA A 672 4.75 5.03 -8.78
N GLY A 673 3.47 5.05 -9.14
CA GLY A 673 2.95 6.01 -10.11
C GLY A 673 3.00 7.44 -9.56
N HIS A 674 3.42 8.37 -10.41
CA HIS A 674 3.46 9.79 -10.13
C HIS A 674 2.59 10.56 -11.13
N VAL A 675 2.11 11.73 -10.70
CA VAL A 675 1.48 12.70 -11.59
C VAL A 675 2.49 13.80 -11.87
N PHE A 676 2.61 14.18 -13.14
CA PHE A 676 3.41 15.31 -13.53
C PHE A 676 2.58 16.46 -14.09
N TYR A 677 3.15 17.65 -14.03
CA TYR A 677 2.69 18.84 -14.70
C TYR A 677 3.73 19.30 -15.72
N PHE A 678 3.25 19.75 -16.86
CA PHE A 678 4.04 20.37 -17.91
C PHE A 678 3.44 21.72 -18.26
N SER A 679 4.28 22.75 -18.35
CA SER A 679 3.95 24.00 -19.00
C SER A 679 5.05 24.40 -19.98
N ARG A 680 4.64 25.12 -21.02
CA ARG A 680 5.59 25.63 -22.01
C ARG A 680 6.66 26.56 -21.41
N ASP A 681 6.28 27.35 -20.40
CA ASP A 681 7.15 28.38 -19.82
C ASP A 681 8.08 27.84 -18.73
N ARG A 682 7.62 26.83 -17.98
CA ARG A 682 8.35 26.26 -16.83
C ARG A 682 8.89 24.85 -17.08
N GLY A 683 8.53 24.23 -18.20
CA GLY A 683 8.93 22.86 -18.51
C GLY A 683 8.11 21.86 -17.70
N PHE A 684 8.80 20.89 -17.09
CA PHE A 684 8.18 19.77 -16.38
C PHE A 684 8.40 19.87 -14.87
N VAL A 685 7.40 19.44 -14.10
CA VAL A 685 7.48 19.25 -12.65
C VAL A 685 6.78 17.97 -12.21
N ASP A 686 7.41 17.20 -11.31
CA ASP A 686 6.78 16.10 -10.58
C ASP A 686 5.86 16.67 -9.49
N LEU A 687 4.55 16.40 -9.58
CA LEU A 687 3.60 16.81 -8.54
C LEU A 687 3.58 15.84 -7.36
N GLY A 688 4.20 14.67 -7.50
CA GLY A 688 4.29 13.64 -6.48
C GLY A 688 3.27 12.52 -6.66
N ARG A 689 3.16 11.71 -5.60
CA ARG A 689 2.34 10.50 -5.60
C ARG A 689 0.91 10.81 -5.17
N PRO A 690 -0.10 10.18 -5.78
CA PRO A 690 -1.48 10.36 -5.38
C PRO A 690 -1.76 9.62 -4.06
N ARG A 691 -1.76 10.35 -2.93
CA ARG A 691 -1.97 9.79 -1.60
C ARG A 691 -2.71 10.73 -0.65
N MET A 692 -3.43 10.13 0.27
CA MET A 692 -3.97 10.71 1.49
C MET A 692 -3.38 9.91 2.65
N ILE A 693 -2.44 10.52 3.38
CA ILE A 693 -1.74 9.93 4.52
C ILE A 693 -1.86 10.90 5.70
N LYS A 694 -2.49 10.47 6.80
CA LYS A 694 -2.67 11.34 7.99
C LYS A 694 -1.39 11.59 8.80
N ASP A 695 -0.29 10.92 8.45
CA ASP A 695 1.05 11.20 8.98
C ASP A 695 1.57 12.57 8.48
N ASN A 696 1.02 13.11 7.39
CA ASN A 696 1.20 14.50 6.99
C ASN A 696 0.37 15.43 7.89
N ARG A 697 1.03 16.41 8.51
CA ARG A 697 0.40 17.32 9.49
C ARG A 697 -0.75 18.12 8.89
N GLU A 698 -0.65 18.52 7.63
CA GLU A 698 -1.68 19.25 6.88
C GLU A 698 -2.90 18.40 6.52
N LEU A 699 -2.77 17.07 6.52
CA LEU A 699 -3.86 16.13 6.21
C LEU A 699 -4.48 15.49 7.46
N ASN A 700 -3.84 15.59 8.62
CA ASN A 700 -4.19 14.84 9.82
C ASN A 700 -5.65 15.04 10.27
N SER A 701 -6.15 16.28 10.19
CA SER A 701 -7.47 16.70 10.67
C SER A 701 -8.58 16.53 9.64
N LEU A 702 -8.26 16.15 8.40
CA LEU A 702 -9.26 15.99 7.35
C LEU A 702 -10.18 14.79 7.65
N SER A 703 -11.48 14.99 7.53
CA SER A 703 -12.48 13.92 7.71
C SER A 703 -12.65 13.09 6.43
N THR A 704 -11.58 12.40 6.03
CA THR A 704 -11.58 11.52 4.86
C THR A 704 -10.77 10.25 5.15
N GLU A 705 -10.94 9.21 4.33
CA GLU A 705 -10.29 7.92 4.48
C GLU A 705 -8.87 7.94 3.89
N PHE A 706 -7.98 7.06 4.41
CA PHE A 706 -6.66 6.87 3.81
C PHE A 706 -6.78 6.41 2.37
N GLY A 707 -5.81 6.82 1.56
CA GLY A 707 -5.72 6.42 0.16
C GLY A 707 -4.28 6.43 -0.28
N SER A 708 -3.88 5.41 -1.02
CA SER A 708 -2.56 5.37 -1.65
C SER A 708 -2.72 4.62 -2.95
N ILE A 709 -2.34 5.22 -4.09
CA ILE A 709 -2.41 4.57 -5.39
C ILE A 709 -0.98 4.29 -5.86
N HIS A 710 -0.66 3.02 -6.13
CA HIS A 710 0.62 2.65 -6.74
C HIS A 710 0.48 2.66 -8.26
N HIS A 711 -0.48 1.88 -8.77
CA HIS A 711 -0.76 1.87 -10.19
C HIS A 711 -1.91 2.82 -10.53
N ILE A 712 -1.57 4.03 -10.98
CA ILE A 712 -2.54 5.02 -11.47
C ILE A 712 -3.11 4.53 -12.80
N SER A 713 -4.41 4.62 -13.06
CA SER A 713 -5.00 4.25 -14.34
C SER A 713 -5.36 5.45 -15.20
N ARG A 714 -6.01 6.45 -14.58
CA ARG A 714 -6.60 7.61 -15.25
C ARG A 714 -6.53 8.89 -14.42
N LEU A 715 -6.44 10.01 -15.13
CA LEU A 715 -6.56 11.37 -14.67
C LEU A 715 -7.81 12.01 -15.26
N ALA A 716 -8.47 12.86 -14.48
CA ALA A 716 -9.44 13.83 -14.98
C ALA A 716 -9.22 15.16 -14.27
N TYR A 717 -9.45 16.27 -14.98
CA TYR A 717 -9.29 17.61 -14.42
C TYR A 717 -10.48 18.48 -14.80
N GLU A 718 -11.09 19.11 -13.80
CA GLU A 718 -12.24 19.99 -13.97
C GLU A 718 -11.80 21.44 -13.72
N ARG A 719 -11.76 22.25 -14.78
CA ARG A 719 -11.34 23.66 -14.71
C ARG A 719 -12.29 24.52 -13.87
N GLY A 720 -13.60 24.19 -13.86
CA GLY A 720 -14.59 25.02 -13.17
C GLY A 720 -14.42 25.04 -11.64
N ASP A 721 -13.99 23.91 -11.06
CA ASP A 721 -13.77 23.73 -9.61
C ASP A 721 -12.28 23.61 -9.25
N ASP A 722 -11.38 23.69 -10.25
CA ASP A 722 -9.93 23.50 -10.06
C ASP A 722 -9.60 22.16 -9.37
N THR A 723 -10.18 21.08 -9.88
CA THR A 723 -10.14 19.77 -9.22
C THR A 723 -9.49 18.71 -10.11
N LEU A 724 -8.44 18.07 -9.59
CA LEU A 724 -7.77 16.90 -10.15
C LEU A 724 -8.30 15.61 -9.51
N TYR A 725 -8.62 14.63 -10.35
CA TYR A 725 -9.05 13.30 -9.96
C TYR A 725 -8.04 12.27 -10.45
N VAL A 726 -7.61 11.38 -9.57
CA VAL A 726 -6.61 10.35 -9.86
C VAL A 726 -7.18 8.98 -9.49
N GLY A 727 -7.42 8.13 -10.49
CA GLY A 727 -8.00 6.79 -10.31
C GLY A 727 -6.96 5.68 -10.32
N SER A 728 -7.18 4.61 -9.55
CA SER A 728 -6.31 3.43 -9.50
C SER A 728 -6.71 2.34 -10.50
N ALA A 729 -5.72 1.63 -11.06
CA ALA A 729 -5.93 0.38 -11.80
C ALA A 729 -6.00 -0.88 -10.91
N GLU A 730 -5.79 -0.72 -9.60
CA GLU A 730 -5.71 -1.81 -8.62
C GLU A 730 -7.09 -2.39 -8.28
N LEU A 731 -7.16 -3.68 -7.91
CA LEU A 731 -8.40 -4.32 -7.41
C LEU A 731 -8.75 -3.92 -5.98
N TYR A 732 -7.80 -3.41 -5.21
CA TYR A 732 -8.07 -2.65 -3.99
C TYR A 732 -8.21 -1.17 -4.39
N GLY A 733 -9.21 -0.87 -5.21
CA GLY A 733 -9.28 0.39 -5.95
C GLY A 733 -9.78 1.58 -5.13
N CYS A 734 -9.35 2.78 -5.52
CA CYS A 734 -9.84 4.06 -5.02
C CYS A 734 -9.67 5.18 -6.06
N VAL A 735 -10.26 6.35 -5.77
CA VAL A 735 -9.95 7.61 -6.45
C VAL A 735 -9.51 8.62 -5.39
N ILE A 736 -8.43 9.34 -5.64
CA ILE A 736 -8.02 10.48 -4.80
C ILE A 736 -8.27 11.78 -5.55
N ARG A 737 -8.83 12.75 -4.84
CA ARG A 737 -9.38 13.99 -5.39
C ARG A 737 -8.68 15.16 -4.72
N TYR A 738 -8.21 16.10 -5.52
CA TYR A 738 -7.45 17.26 -5.09
C TYR A 738 -8.10 18.51 -5.64
N ARG A 739 -8.60 19.38 -4.79
CA ARG A 739 -9.20 20.67 -5.16
C ARG A 739 -8.25 21.80 -4.82
N GLY A 740 -8.06 22.73 -5.76
CA GLY A 740 -7.10 23.82 -5.63
C GLY A 740 -5.66 23.32 -5.66
N VAL A 741 -5.31 22.55 -6.70
CA VAL A 741 -3.97 21.94 -6.85
C VAL A 741 -2.92 23.03 -7.05
N SER A 742 -1.78 22.87 -6.37
CA SER A 742 -0.63 23.77 -6.55
C SER A 742 0.11 23.39 -7.84
N PHE A 743 -0.11 24.15 -8.93
CA PHE A 743 0.68 24.03 -10.16
C PHE A 743 1.82 25.07 -10.17
N PRO A 744 3.08 24.63 -9.99
CA PRO A 744 4.24 25.49 -9.76
C PRO A 744 4.74 26.18 -11.01
#